data_AF-A0A4R8VE15-F1
#
_entry.id   AF-A0A4R8VE15-F1
#
_cell.length_a   1.000
_cell.length_b   1.000
_cell.length_c   1.000
_cell.angle_alpha   90.00
_cell.angle_beta   90.00
_cell.angle_gamma   90.00
#
_symmetry.space_group_name_H-M   'P 1'
#
loop_
_entity.id
_entity.type
_entity.pdbx_description
1 polymer ?
#
loop_
_entity_poly.entity_id
_entity_poly.type
_entity_poly.pdbx_seq_one_letter_code
_entity_poly.pdbx_strand_id
1 'polypeptide(L)'
;MSRKHAPRSPSQRPGGRRPHVVALPALTVFILLTGLLVAQSPAQAATSTVNLRTAGSYSVLAATAVTSTGRSVVSGNVGTSPGTAITGFPPGILTGSIHAGDTHSMTARTDLLTAYADAAGRTPTDSLDGDLAGRTLTAGIYKATAALTVSTTLTLDARDDPTAVFIFQIDAAFSTAAASSVVLANGAQASNVVWQVVGAVSLGANSTFAGNVLGLTAITSGAGSTFIGRALSANGAISLADSVFMTEPPVMLKTAGNFSVLAGTSVENSGGSTLSGSLGVSPGIGLTGFPPGRVTGSTHLGTAESAQAQIDLQAAIDDASARTPTSTLSGNLSGQTYTAGVYSAPGALTLDSSVTLDAQGNPNAVFIFQLDSALTTSTGSTVRLINGAQVSRIFWQTDGVVQLGGSSSFSGTILGRTDITVGAYSGFTGRALTRNGSVTVASNTFTSEAPVDFGSATTFSILSTTSVANTGFSSFDGDIGVSPGTAITGFPPGVLTGTIHGGDAAAAAAQVDLAAAYSDAAARPSSAVISGDLAGRIFTSGVYRATAAVTISSTLTLDGQGNPNAIFIIQVPAAFNAAAGSKILLVNGAQPSRVYWQIAGAVSLGAAASFSGTILGMAAISIGNDVSFIGRALTANGAVTMNMAKSTSPAPPVGDLSATTAGATLSAVTLLGDQPQFATGVSSRWSISDARGSGGAWNLSVSATVPISAAGTIESEARVLPVQNLSIVPGIIDSLPSSDAPSGITATDLTLSTAPQTLVATSGPNRGTYFLTPTFSLMIPANAYRSNYSGAIDHSPLNPYVTVLTFTIS
;
A
#
# COMPACT_ATOMS: atom_id res chain seq x y z
N MET A 1 -69.91 3.03 -76.34
CA MET A 1 -69.28 4.27 -76.87
C MET A 1 -68.24 4.79 -75.87
N SER A 2 -67.39 5.74 -76.29
CA SER A 2 -66.56 6.71 -75.53
C SER A 2 -66.72 6.86 -73.99
N ARG A 3 -65.70 7.26 -73.19
CA ARG A 3 -64.25 7.52 -73.43
C ARG A 3 -63.53 7.79 -72.07
N LYS A 4 -62.19 7.64 -72.07
CA LYS A 4 -61.16 8.44 -71.34
C LYS A 4 -60.97 8.35 -69.80
N HIS A 5 -59.68 8.17 -69.49
CA HIS A 5 -58.85 8.79 -68.43
C HIS A 5 -58.88 8.29 -66.97
N ALA A 6 -57.70 8.47 -66.36
CA ALA A 6 -57.21 7.97 -65.07
C ALA A 6 -56.34 9.10 -64.45
N PRO A 7 -55.48 8.87 -63.43
CA PRO A 7 -55.59 8.02 -62.23
C PRO A 7 -55.29 8.82 -60.93
N ARG A 8 -55.49 8.22 -59.74
CA ARG A 8 -54.47 8.20 -58.65
C ARG A 8 -54.89 7.41 -57.37
N SER A 9 -54.10 6.39 -57.06
CA SER A 9 -53.73 5.98 -55.68
C SER A 9 -54.89 5.42 -54.78
N PRO A 10 -54.65 4.89 -53.56
CA PRO A 10 -54.80 3.43 -53.41
C PRO A 10 -55.51 2.93 -52.12
N SER A 11 -56.16 1.77 -52.18
CA SER A 11 -56.40 0.92 -50.99
C SER A 11 -56.84 -0.51 -51.31
N GLN A 12 -56.41 -1.43 -50.44
CA GLN A 12 -56.99 -2.74 -50.07
C GLN A 12 -57.25 -3.85 -51.16
N ARG A 13 -56.63 -5.02 -50.89
CA ARG A 13 -57.18 -6.40 -50.71
C ARG A 13 -58.58 -6.76 -51.29
N PRO A 14 -58.90 -8.06 -51.59
CA PRO A 14 -58.13 -9.29 -51.31
C PRO A 14 -58.05 -10.37 -52.44
N GLY A 15 -57.16 -11.36 -52.25
CA GLY A 15 -57.41 -12.81 -52.45
C GLY A 15 -57.69 -13.39 -53.85
N GLY A 16 -56.75 -14.19 -54.40
CA GLY A 16 -56.86 -14.75 -55.76
C GLY A 16 -56.11 -16.07 -56.08
N ARG A 17 -56.18 -17.10 -55.22
CA ARG A 17 -55.96 -18.55 -55.50
C ARG A 17 -54.84 -19.01 -56.50
N ARG A 18 -53.75 -19.61 -55.94
CA ARG A 18 -53.01 -20.83 -56.40
C ARG A 18 -52.35 -20.81 -57.81
N PRO A 19 -51.59 -21.87 -58.23
CA PRO A 19 -50.52 -22.66 -57.57
C PRO A 19 -49.15 -22.38 -58.29
N HIS A 20 -47.95 -22.91 -57.99
CA HIS A 20 -47.45 -24.25 -57.60
C HIS A 20 -46.02 -24.15 -56.95
N VAL A 21 -45.60 -25.22 -56.24
CA VAL A 21 -44.23 -25.85 -56.15
C VAL A 21 -43.00 -24.93 -56.40
N VAL A 22 -42.04 -24.74 -55.47
CA VAL A 22 -41.06 -25.73 -54.92
C VAL A 22 -41.01 -25.71 -53.37
N ALA A 23 -40.41 -26.74 -52.73
CA ALA A 23 -40.47 -26.97 -51.28
C ALA A 23 -39.13 -27.36 -50.61
N LEU A 24 -39.07 -27.13 -49.29
CA LEU A 24 -38.02 -27.48 -48.30
C LEU A 24 -36.66 -26.76 -48.45
N PRO A 25 -35.85 -26.64 -47.36
CA PRO A 25 -36.12 -26.99 -45.95
C PRO A 25 -36.95 -25.88 -45.25
N ALA A 26 -37.13 -25.73 -43.92
CA ALA A 26 -36.61 -26.41 -42.73
C ALA A 26 -37.70 -26.44 -41.61
N LEU A 27 -37.36 -26.91 -40.39
CA LEU A 27 -38.27 -26.93 -39.23
C LEU A 27 -37.51 -26.83 -37.89
N THR A 28 -37.61 -25.70 -37.17
CA THR A 28 -37.44 -25.62 -35.69
C THR A 28 -37.89 -24.25 -35.14
N VAL A 29 -37.92 -24.13 -33.80
CA VAL A 29 -38.21 -22.91 -33.00
C VAL A 29 -39.66 -22.40 -33.05
N PHE A 30 -40.52 -22.94 -32.18
CA PHE A 30 -41.70 -22.22 -31.68
C PHE A 30 -42.14 -22.64 -30.26
N ILE A 31 -41.19 -22.70 -29.30
CA ILE A 31 -41.50 -22.84 -27.86
C ILE A 31 -40.55 -21.95 -27.05
N LEU A 32 -40.88 -20.64 -26.93
CA LEU A 32 -40.62 -19.78 -25.76
C LEU A 32 -41.16 -18.35 -26.03
N LEU A 33 -42.37 -18.02 -25.57
CA LEU A 33 -42.82 -16.61 -25.51
C LEU A 33 -43.96 -16.36 -24.50
N THR A 34 -43.88 -16.98 -23.31
CA THR A 34 -44.80 -16.73 -22.20
C THR A 34 -44.03 -16.69 -20.87
N GLY A 35 -43.36 -15.56 -20.59
CA GLY A 35 -42.60 -15.42 -19.36
C GLY A 35 -41.62 -14.25 -19.32
N LEU A 36 -42.14 -13.01 -19.29
CA LEU A 36 -41.68 -11.90 -18.42
C LEU A 36 -42.48 -10.62 -18.73
N LEU A 37 -43.61 -10.44 -18.04
CA LEU A 37 -44.17 -9.11 -17.79
C LEU A 37 -43.71 -8.71 -16.38
N VAL A 38 -42.46 -8.27 -16.27
CA VAL A 38 -41.99 -7.60 -15.06
C VAL A 38 -42.76 -6.29 -14.95
N ALA A 39 -43.44 -6.06 -13.83
CA ALA A 39 -44.03 -4.77 -13.55
C ALA A 39 -42.88 -3.76 -13.44
N GLN A 40 -42.78 -2.84 -14.41
CA GLN A 40 -41.81 -1.75 -14.34
C GLN A 40 -42.16 -0.88 -13.13
N SER A 41 -41.26 -0.83 -12.15
CA SER A 41 -41.32 0.15 -11.07
C SER A 41 -41.43 1.55 -11.68
N PRO A 42 -42.23 2.47 -11.10
CA PRO A 42 -42.33 3.83 -11.63
C PRO A 42 -40.95 4.48 -11.61
N ALA A 43 -40.54 5.06 -12.75
CA ALA A 43 -39.27 5.75 -12.87
C ALA A 43 -39.30 7.05 -12.04
N GLN A 44 -38.87 6.95 -10.79
CA GLN A 44 -38.59 8.10 -9.94
C GLN A 44 -37.39 8.85 -10.52
N ALA A 45 -37.50 10.17 -10.70
CA ALA A 45 -36.37 10.97 -11.12
C ALA A 45 -35.27 10.93 -10.04
N ALA A 46 -34.03 10.70 -10.44
CA ALA A 46 -32.89 10.64 -9.52
C ALA A 46 -32.80 11.96 -8.73
N THR A 47 -32.72 11.86 -7.41
CA THR A 47 -32.53 13.03 -6.54
C THR A 47 -31.09 13.51 -6.68
N SER A 48 -30.89 14.76 -7.10
CA SER A 48 -29.55 15.35 -7.23
C SER A 48 -28.86 15.48 -5.87
N THR A 49 -27.53 15.59 -5.84
CA THR A 49 -26.79 15.90 -4.61
C THR A 49 -27.01 17.36 -4.17
N VAL A 50 -26.65 17.70 -2.92
CA VAL A 50 -26.62 19.09 -2.44
C VAL A 50 -25.23 19.67 -2.72
N ASN A 51 -25.17 20.78 -3.47
CA ASN A 51 -23.88 21.34 -3.89
C ASN A 51 -23.26 22.24 -2.81
N LEU A 52 -22.27 21.70 -2.10
CA LEU A 52 -21.53 22.39 -1.03
C LEU A 52 -20.57 23.49 -1.53
N ARG A 53 -20.25 23.55 -2.83
CA ARG A 53 -19.27 24.48 -3.43
C ARG A 53 -17.99 24.59 -2.57
N THR A 54 -17.55 25.78 -2.17
CA THR A 54 -16.32 25.96 -1.38
C THR A 54 -16.42 25.45 0.05
N ALA A 55 -17.62 25.23 0.60
CA ALA A 55 -17.76 24.48 1.87
C ALA A 55 -17.34 23.00 1.73
N GLY A 56 -17.27 22.48 0.50
CA GLY A 56 -16.84 21.11 0.20
C GLY A 56 -15.37 20.82 0.53
N SER A 57 -14.49 21.82 0.63
CA SER A 57 -13.07 21.63 1.00
C SER A 57 -12.83 21.45 2.51
N TYR A 58 -13.85 21.70 3.33
CA TYR A 58 -13.74 21.65 4.79
C TYR A 58 -14.24 20.32 5.36
N SER A 59 -13.46 19.72 6.25
CA SER A 59 -13.98 18.71 7.18
C SER A 59 -14.72 19.36 8.35
N VAL A 60 -14.26 20.55 8.79
CA VAL A 60 -14.84 21.29 9.91
C VAL A 60 -14.93 22.77 9.57
N LEU A 61 -16.14 23.33 9.57
CA LEU A 61 -16.37 24.77 9.36
C LEU A 61 -17.37 25.29 10.38
N ALA A 62 -16.97 26.25 11.21
CA ALA A 62 -17.83 26.83 12.24
C ALA A 62 -18.08 28.34 12.00
N ALA A 63 -19.07 28.91 12.69
CA ALA A 63 -19.31 30.35 12.63
C ALA A 63 -18.47 31.12 13.67
N THR A 64 -18.37 30.58 14.89
CA THR A 64 -17.80 31.31 16.03
C THR A 64 -16.43 30.78 16.47
N ALA A 65 -16.31 29.46 16.68
CA ALA A 65 -15.06 28.83 17.12
C ALA A 65 -14.98 27.35 16.73
N VAL A 66 -13.76 26.83 16.59
CA VAL A 66 -13.45 25.39 16.60
C VAL A 66 -12.50 25.08 17.75
N THR A 67 -12.84 24.09 18.57
CA THR A 67 -12.02 23.64 19.70
C THR A 67 -11.83 22.14 19.63
N SER A 68 -10.58 21.68 19.54
CA SER A 68 -10.21 20.28 19.72
C SER A 68 -9.64 20.03 21.10
N THR A 69 -10.03 18.93 21.71
CA THR A 69 -9.38 18.33 22.88
C THR A 69 -8.84 16.95 22.51
N GLY A 70 -7.71 16.56 23.10
CA GLY A 70 -7.03 15.31 22.72
C GLY A 70 -6.46 15.32 21.30
N ARG A 71 -6.15 14.12 20.78
CA ARG A 71 -5.49 13.88 19.49
C ARG A 71 -6.51 13.67 18.36
N SER A 72 -7.42 14.62 18.17
CA SER A 72 -8.32 14.62 17.00
C SER A 72 -7.50 14.60 15.70
N VAL A 73 -7.95 13.88 14.68
CA VAL A 73 -7.30 13.78 13.35
C VAL A 73 -8.27 14.29 12.30
N VAL A 74 -7.92 15.34 11.57
CA VAL A 74 -8.80 15.99 10.58
C VAL A 74 -8.14 16.03 9.21
N SER A 75 -8.80 15.43 8.20
CA SER A 75 -8.22 15.20 6.86
C SER A 75 -8.50 16.27 5.80
N GLY A 76 -9.41 17.21 6.06
CA GLY A 76 -9.71 18.37 5.20
C GLY A 76 -9.52 19.69 5.95
N ASN A 77 -9.90 20.81 5.33
CA ASN A 77 -9.71 22.13 5.94
C ASN A 77 -10.51 22.31 7.25
N VAL A 78 -9.97 23.15 8.15
CA VAL A 78 -10.64 23.61 9.38
C VAL A 78 -10.80 25.12 9.31
N GLY A 79 -12.03 25.63 9.51
CA GLY A 79 -12.30 27.06 9.37
C GLY A 79 -13.31 27.65 10.35
N THR A 80 -13.24 28.97 10.51
CA THR A 80 -14.17 29.79 11.27
C THR A 80 -14.52 31.07 10.50
N SER A 81 -15.77 31.51 10.51
CA SER A 81 -16.14 32.85 9.97
C SER A 81 -17.51 33.30 10.49
N PRO A 82 -17.68 34.52 11.04
CA PRO A 82 -16.71 35.60 11.14
C PRO A 82 -15.82 35.49 12.39
N GLY A 83 -16.01 34.45 13.22
CA GLY A 83 -15.08 34.15 14.30
C GLY A 83 -13.71 33.73 13.77
N THR A 84 -12.69 33.82 14.64
CA THR A 84 -11.28 33.54 14.31
C THR A 84 -10.65 32.48 15.24
N ALA A 85 -11.41 31.98 16.22
CA ALA A 85 -10.89 31.09 17.26
C ALA A 85 -10.83 29.63 16.76
N ILE A 86 -9.63 29.14 16.45
CA ILE A 86 -9.36 27.71 16.17
C ILE A 86 -8.28 27.26 17.14
N THR A 87 -8.56 26.24 17.95
CA THR A 87 -7.69 25.78 19.04
C THR A 87 -7.62 24.26 19.14
N GLY A 88 -6.52 23.74 19.73
CA GLY A 88 -6.31 22.30 19.93
C GLY A 88 -5.63 21.56 18.77
N PHE A 89 -5.04 22.30 17.81
CA PHE A 89 -4.18 21.77 16.75
C PHE A 89 -2.84 22.53 16.80
N PRO A 90 -1.76 21.99 17.41
CA PRO A 90 -1.65 20.73 18.16
C PRO A 90 -2.42 20.74 19.51
N PRO A 91 -2.64 19.58 20.18
CA PRO A 91 -2.14 18.23 19.87
C PRO A 91 -2.96 17.45 18.85
N GLY A 92 -4.08 17.99 18.38
CA GLY A 92 -4.78 17.46 17.21
C GLY A 92 -3.92 17.55 15.95
N ILE A 93 -4.09 16.57 15.06
CA ILE A 93 -3.43 16.47 13.76
C ILE A 93 -4.40 17.01 12.70
N LEU A 94 -3.90 17.88 11.84
CA LEU A 94 -4.63 18.44 10.71
C LEU A 94 -3.77 18.27 9.45
N THR A 95 -4.35 17.71 8.39
CA THR A 95 -3.66 17.49 7.11
C THR A 95 -4.02 18.55 6.06
N GLY A 96 -5.15 19.25 6.23
CA GLY A 96 -5.56 20.42 5.46
C GLY A 96 -5.09 21.75 6.05
N SER A 97 -5.69 22.85 5.61
CA SER A 97 -5.34 24.21 6.03
C SER A 97 -6.26 24.77 7.14
N ILE A 98 -5.72 25.68 7.95
CA ILE A 98 -6.47 26.48 8.93
C ILE A 98 -6.90 27.80 8.29
N HIS A 99 -8.21 28.08 8.29
CA HIS A 99 -8.81 29.28 7.71
C HIS A 99 -9.62 30.04 8.78
N ALA A 100 -8.91 30.89 9.54
CA ALA A 100 -9.45 31.59 10.71
C ALA A 100 -9.97 33.00 10.36
N GLY A 101 -11.24 33.12 10.00
CA GLY A 101 -11.92 34.40 9.68
C GLY A 101 -11.48 35.06 8.37
N ASP A 102 -10.82 34.30 7.49
CA ASP A 102 -10.29 34.77 6.21
C ASP A 102 -11.35 34.78 5.09
N THR A 103 -10.94 35.17 3.87
CA THR A 103 -11.83 35.20 2.70
C THR A 103 -12.27 33.80 2.24
N HIS A 104 -11.45 32.75 2.45
CA HIS A 104 -11.81 31.39 2.05
C HIS A 104 -12.90 30.80 2.94
N SER A 105 -12.77 30.93 4.26
CA SER A 105 -13.79 30.53 5.25
C SER A 105 -15.06 31.38 5.16
N MET A 106 -14.95 32.67 4.83
CA MET A 106 -16.11 33.55 4.58
C MET A 106 -16.90 33.13 3.34
N THR A 107 -16.21 32.78 2.25
CA THR A 107 -16.85 32.24 1.04
C THR A 107 -17.51 30.89 1.34
N ALA A 108 -16.78 29.99 2.02
CA ALA A 108 -17.26 28.67 2.41
C ALA A 108 -18.49 28.73 3.32
N ARG A 109 -18.59 29.69 4.25
CA ARG A 109 -19.80 29.88 5.06
C ARG A 109 -21.00 30.40 4.24
N THR A 110 -20.75 31.22 3.22
CA THR A 110 -21.79 31.70 2.30
C THR A 110 -22.33 30.57 1.42
N ASP A 111 -21.43 29.70 0.95
CA ASP A 111 -21.80 28.47 0.24
C ASP A 111 -22.52 27.45 1.15
N LEU A 112 -22.09 27.30 2.41
CA LEU A 112 -22.77 26.49 3.42
C LEU A 112 -24.21 26.96 3.67
N LEU A 113 -24.45 28.26 3.82
CA LEU A 113 -25.79 28.83 3.97
C LEU A 113 -26.66 28.55 2.72
N THR A 114 -26.06 28.58 1.53
CA THR A 114 -26.73 28.27 0.27
C THR A 114 -27.08 26.77 0.18
N ALA A 115 -26.16 25.88 0.56
CA ALA A 115 -26.36 24.44 0.60
C ALA A 115 -27.39 24.01 1.67
N TYR A 116 -27.39 24.68 2.83
CA TYR A 116 -28.40 24.51 3.88
C TYR A 116 -29.79 24.89 3.37
N ALA A 117 -29.92 26.02 2.67
CA ALA A 117 -31.19 26.49 2.10
C ALA A 117 -31.70 25.58 0.97
N ASP A 118 -30.80 25.06 0.12
CA ASP A 118 -31.12 23.98 -0.84
C ASP A 118 -31.66 22.75 -0.10
N ALA A 119 -30.87 22.16 0.81
CA ALA A 119 -31.23 20.95 1.53
C ALA A 119 -32.56 21.06 2.30
N ALA A 120 -32.81 22.19 2.97
CA ALA A 120 -34.07 22.46 3.69
C ALA A 120 -35.27 22.76 2.77
N GLY A 121 -35.02 23.28 1.56
CA GLY A 121 -36.06 23.67 0.60
C GLY A 121 -36.61 22.53 -0.27
N ARG A 122 -36.02 21.34 -0.21
CA ARG A 122 -36.43 20.19 -1.03
C ARG A 122 -37.71 19.54 -0.50
N THR A 123 -38.57 19.06 -1.40
CA THR A 123 -39.79 18.34 -1.04
C THR A 123 -39.47 17.00 -0.39
N PRO A 124 -39.96 16.69 0.84
CA PRO A 124 -39.80 15.37 1.44
C PRO A 124 -40.48 14.26 0.65
N THR A 125 -39.87 13.07 0.68
CA THR A 125 -40.47 11.82 0.18
C THR A 125 -41.07 10.99 1.31
N ASP A 126 -40.59 11.15 2.55
CA ASP A 126 -41.01 10.36 3.72
C ASP A 126 -40.78 11.16 5.03
N SER A 127 -41.34 10.68 6.16
CA SER A 127 -41.23 11.31 7.48
C SER A 127 -40.58 10.38 8.52
N LEU A 128 -39.78 10.97 9.43
CA LEU A 128 -39.10 10.27 10.51
C LEU A 128 -39.39 10.91 11.87
N ASP A 129 -39.44 10.06 12.89
CA ASP A 129 -39.64 10.40 14.29
C ASP A 129 -38.78 9.51 15.21
N GLY A 130 -38.49 10.01 16.41
CA GLY A 130 -37.87 9.24 17.51
C GLY A 130 -36.44 8.77 17.26
N ASP A 131 -36.18 7.50 17.59
CA ASP A 131 -34.89 6.83 17.46
C ASP A 131 -34.85 6.00 16.18
N LEU A 132 -33.76 6.12 15.42
CA LEU A 132 -33.56 5.42 14.15
C LEU A 132 -32.86 4.06 14.32
N ALA A 133 -32.62 3.63 15.55
CA ALA A 133 -32.06 2.32 15.90
C ALA A 133 -32.71 1.15 15.14
N GLY A 134 -31.87 0.32 14.51
CA GLY A 134 -32.26 -0.86 13.76
C GLY A 134 -32.92 -0.59 12.39
N ARG A 135 -33.10 0.68 11.99
CA ARG A 135 -33.73 1.01 10.70
C ARG A 135 -32.72 0.88 9.56
N THR A 136 -33.19 0.34 8.43
CA THR A 136 -32.55 0.51 7.12
C THR A 136 -33.39 1.49 6.31
N LEU A 137 -32.76 2.56 5.84
CA LEU A 137 -33.36 3.57 4.97
C LEU A 137 -32.72 3.51 3.58
N THR A 138 -33.44 3.96 2.56
CA THR A 138 -32.98 3.99 1.16
C THR A 138 -32.79 5.42 0.67
N ALA A 139 -32.40 5.61 -0.60
CA ALA A 139 -32.39 6.93 -1.21
C ALA A 139 -33.74 7.66 -1.01
N GLY A 140 -33.69 8.95 -0.62
CA GLY A 140 -34.88 9.71 -0.24
C GLY A 140 -34.60 11.01 0.52
N ILE A 141 -35.65 11.79 0.72
CA ILE A 141 -35.65 13.05 1.46
C ILE A 141 -36.58 12.87 2.68
N TYR A 142 -35.99 12.83 3.87
CA TYR A 142 -36.64 12.43 5.11
C TYR A 142 -36.88 13.64 6.02
N LYS A 143 -38.14 13.94 6.32
CA LYS A 143 -38.53 15.06 7.20
C LYS A 143 -38.73 14.61 8.65
N ALA A 144 -38.07 15.29 9.59
CA ALA A 144 -38.41 15.25 11.00
C ALA A 144 -38.77 16.65 11.52
N THR A 145 -39.85 16.73 12.31
CA THR A 145 -40.30 17.95 13.01
C THR A 145 -39.94 17.93 14.50
N ALA A 146 -39.60 16.75 15.03
CA ALA A 146 -39.11 16.53 16.39
C ALA A 146 -37.63 16.11 16.38
N ALA A 147 -37.02 16.02 17.56
CA ALA A 147 -35.63 15.59 17.68
C ALA A 147 -35.47 14.13 17.26
N LEU A 148 -34.38 13.83 16.53
CA LEU A 148 -34.01 12.48 16.14
C LEU A 148 -32.77 11.98 16.89
N THR A 149 -32.73 10.68 17.14
CA THR A 149 -31.59 10.00 17.77
C THR A 149 -31.17 8.77 16.97
N VAL A 150 -29.90 8.37 17.06
CA VAL A 150 -29.42 7.03 16.69
C VAL A 150 -28.82 6.38 17.94
N SER A 151 -29.55 5.50 18.62
CA SER A 151 -29.05 4.85 19.84
C SER A 151 -28.13 3.65 19.58
N THR A 152 -28.28 2.98 18.43
CA THR A 152 -27.48 1.81 18.04
C THR A 152 -27.02 1.93 16.58
N THR A 153 -27.53 1.11 15.65
CA THR A 153 -27.16 1.16 14.24
C THR A 153 -28.31 1.71 13.39
N LEU A 154 -28.01 2.65 12.50
CA LEU A 154 -28.83 3.06 11.37
C LEU A 154 -28.10 2.66 10.08
N THR A 155 -28.79 2.02 9.15
CA THR A 155 -28.22 1.62 7.84
C THR A 155 -28.80 2.49 6.73
N LEU A 156 -27.93 3.03 5.88
CA LEU A 156 -28.27 3.75 4.64
C LEU A 156 -27.92 2.84 3.46
N ASP A 157 -28.95 2.23 2.85
CA ASP A 157 -28.84 1.22 1.80
C ASP A 157 -29.15 1.82 0.43
N ALA A 158 -28.12 1.93 -0.41
CA ALA A 158 -28.23 2.47 -1.75
C ALA A 158 -28.65 1.43 -2.82
N ARG A 159 -28.81 0.15 -2.44
CA ARG A 159 -29.25 -0.94 -3.34
C ARG A 159 -28.40 -1.09 -4.61
N ASP A 160 -27.09 -0.92 -4.42
CA ASP A 160 -26.02 -0.97 -5.43
C ASP A 160 -26.10 0.15 -6.52
N ASP A 161 -26.81 1.25 -6.24
CA ASP A 161 -26.71 2.53 -6.98
C ASP A 161 -25.78 3.52 -6.24
N PRO A 162 -24.51 3.69 -6.64
CA PRO A 162 -23.59 4.61 -5.96
C PRO A 162 -24.00 6.09 -6.06
N THR A 163 -24.97 6.44 -6.93
CA THR A 163 -25.50 7.81 -7.05
C THR A 163 -26.65 8.11 -6.08
N ALA A 164 -27.08 7.13 -5.28
CA ALA A 164 -28.15 7.25 -4.29
C ALA A 164 -27.93 8.40 -3.28
N VAL A 165 -28.91 9.30 -3.18
CA VAL A 165 -28.90 10.48 -2.31
C VAL A 165 -29.83 10.30 -1.10
N PHE A 166 -29.34 10.69 0.08
CA PHE A 166 -30.06 10.63 1.35
C PHE A 166 -30.03 12.02 2.00
N ILE A 167 -31.19 12.66 2.21
CA ILE A 167 -31.26 14.00 2.81
C ILE A 167 -32.18 13.98 4.03
N PHE A 168 -31.63 14.27 5.20
CA PHE A 168 -32.36 14.37 6.45
C PHE A 168 -32.61 15.84 6.79
N GLN A 169 -33.89 16.23 6.91
CA GLN A 169 -34.34 17.59 7.22
C GLN A 169 -34.94 17.64 8.63
N ILE A 170 -34.16 18.07 9.62
CA ILE A 170 -34.48 17.93 11.05
C ILE A 170 -34.73 19.32 11.67
N ASP A 171 -35.99 19.62 12.05
CA ASP A 171 -36.37 20.94 12.61
C ASP A 171 -35.99 21.13 14.09
N ALA A 172 -35.31 20.14 14.66
CA ALA A 172 -34.94 20.07 16.07
C ALA A 172 -33.47 19.60 16.21
N ALA A 173 -33.08 19.16 17.41
CA ALA A 173 -31.76 18.59 17.65
C ALA A 173 -31.62 17.20 17.00
N PHE A 174 -30.38 16.82 16.69
CA PHE A 174 -30.01 15.47 16.29
C PHE A 174 -28.91 14.93 17.21
N SER A 175 -28.99 13.67 17.62
CA SER A 175 -27.97 13.06 18.47
C SER A 175 -27.66 11.61 18.15
N THR A 176 -26.49 11.15 18.58
CA THR A 176 -26.12 9.72 18.52
C THR A 176 -25.64 9.27 19.90
N ALA A 177 -25.93 8.02 20.28
CA ALA A 177 -25.46 7.47 21.54
C ALA A 177 -23.98 7.05 21.47
N ALA A 178 -23.36 6.75 22.61
CA ALA A 178 -22.00 6.20 22.63
C ALA A 178 -21.96 4.85 21.89
N ALA A 179 -20.90 4.61 21.11
CA ALA A 179 -20.69 3.43 20.25
C ALA A 179 -21.82 3.14 19.23
N SER A 180 -22.69 4.11 18.93
CA SER A 180 -23.67 4.03 17.83
C SER A 180 -23.02 4.14 16.45
N SER A 181 -23.73 3.73 15.39
CA SER A 181 -23.20 3.67 14.03
C SER A 181 -24.21 4.10 12.97
N VAL A 182 -23.82 5.01 12.08
CA VAL A 182 -24.46 5.23 10.77
C VAL A 182 -23.64 4.44 9.74
N VAL A 183 -24.23 3.35 9.24
CA VAL A 183 -23.59 2.41 8.30
C VAL A 183 -24.03 2.72 6.88
N LEU A 184 -23.07 2.84 5.98
CA LEU A 184 -23.30 2.92 4.53
C LEU A 184 -23.29 1.51 3.94
N ALA A 185 -24.31 1.15 3.16
CA ALA A 185 -24.47 -0.17 2.57
C ALA A 185 -24.74 -0.11 1.06
N ASN A 186 -24.33 -1.17 0.35
CA ASN A 186 -24.61 -1.42 -1.06
C ASN A 186 -24.39 -0.19 -1.96
N GLY A 187 -23.18 0.38 -1.92
CA GLY A 187 -22.80 1.54 -2.74
C GLY A 187 -23.08 2.92 -2.14
N ALA A 188 -23.75 3.04 -0.98
CA ALA A 188 -24.06 4.35 -0.40
C ALA A 188 -22.79 5.15 -0.08
N GLN A 189 -22.74 6.41 -0.52
CA GLN A 189 -21.56 7.27 -0.38
C GLN A 189 -21.82 8.44 0.58
N ALA A 190 -20.85 8.73 1.47
CA ALA A 190 -20.96 9.83 2.44
C ALA A 190 -21.08 11.21 1.78
N SER A 191 -20.53 11.38 0.58
CA SER A 191 -20.75 12.54 -0.31
C SER A 191 -22.23 12.82 -0.57
N ASN A 192 -23.04 11.77 -0.72
CA ASN A 192 -24.43 11.82 -1.12
C ASN A 192 -25.41 11.80 0.07
N VAL A 193 -24.90 11.73 1.30
CA VAL A 193 -25.67 11.81 2.55
C VAL A 193 -25.57 13.22 3.14
N VAL A 194 -26.70 13.85 3.45
CA VAL A 194 -26.81 15.21 3.97
C VAL A 194 -27.71 15.25 5.20
N TRP A 195 -27.25 15.88 6.27
CA TRP A 195 -27.98 16.07 7.52
C TRP A 195 -28.18 17.57 7.76
N GLN A 196 -29.30 18.11 7.30
CA GLN A 196 -29.72 19.48 7.58
C GLN A 196 -30.42 19.51 8.93
N VAL A 197 -29.84 20.25 9.89
CA VAL A 197 -30.30 20.25 11.30
C VAL A 197 -30.48 21.67 11.81
N VAL A 198 -31.70 22.02 12.26
CA VAL A 198 -32.02 23.33 12.85
C VAL A 198 -31.49 23.45 14.28
N GLY A 199 -31.59 22.38 15.07
CA GLY A 199 -31.11 22.34 16.45
C GLY A 199 -29.60 22.13 16.59
N ALA A 200 -29.18 21.70 17.77
CA ALA A 200 -27.80 21.30 18.03
C ALA A 200 -27.57 19.85 17.55
N VAL A 201 -26.32 19.55 17.20
CA VAL A 201 -25.88 18.18 16.86
C VAL A 201 -24.92 17.69 17.94
N SER A 202 -25.16 16.50 18.49
CA SER A 202 -24.31 15.90 19.53
C SER A 202 -24.04 14.42 19.25
N LEU A 203 -22.81 14.10 18.86
CA LEU A 203 -22.37 12.73 18.61
C LEU A 203 -21.79 12.09 19.87
N GLY A 204 -22.18 10.85 20.15
CA GLY A 204 -21.72 10.11 21.31
C GLY A 204 -20.24 9.67 21.24
N ALA A 205 -19.65 9.39 22.40
CA ALA A 205 -18.27 8.88 22.45
C ALA A 205 -18.14 7.55 21.68
N ASN A 206 -17.09 7.41 20.88
CA ASN A 206 -16.84 6.27 20.00
C ASN A 206 -17.94 5.97 18.95
N SER A 207 -18.87 6.90 18.67
CA SER A 207 -19.85 6.68 17.59
C SER A 207 -19.21 6.81 16.21
N THR A 208 -19.64 6.00 15.23
CA THR A 208 -19.20 6.11 13.83
C THR A 208 -20.28 6.81 12.99
N PHE A 209 -20.00 8.01 12.48
CA PHE A 209 -20.97 8.83 11.76
C PHE A 209 -20.63 8.98 10.27
N ALA A 210 -21.65 9.10 9.41
CA ALA A 210 -21.49 9.23 7.96
C ALA A 210 -22.42 10.29 7.36
N GLY A 211 -21.86 11.13 6.49
CA GLY A 211 -22.57 12.18 5.75
C GLY A 211 -22.09 13.60 6.04
N ASN A 212 -22.75 14.59 5.45
CA ASN A 212 -22.42 16.01 5.60
C ASN A 212 -23.43 16.68 6.54
N VAL A 213 -23.00 17.05 7.74
CA VAL A 213 -23.85 17.81 8.69
C VAL A 213 -23.84 19.27 8.31
N LEU A 214 -25.02 19.79 7.95
CA LEU A 214 -25.31 21.19 7.73
C LEU A 214 -26.13 21.67 8.94
N GLY A 215 -25.44 21.94 10.05
CA GLY A 215 -26.05 22.36 11.31
C GLY A 215 -26.27 23.88 11.34
N LEU A 216 -27.44 24.33 11.76
CA LEU A 216 -27.71 25.76 11.95
C LEU A 216 -27.03 26.30 13.22
N THR A 217 -26.93 25.45 14.26
CA THR A 217 -26.31 25.77 15.56
C THR A 217 -25.09 24.87 15.85
N ALA A 218 -24.70 24.72 17.12
CA ALA A 218 -23.44 24.06 17.51
C ALA A 218 -23.42 22.55 17.19
N ILE A 219 -22.20 22.05 16.92
CA ILE A 219 -21.92 20.62 16.67
C ILE A 219 -20.89 20.14 17.69
N THR A 220 -21.21 19.10 18.45
CA THR A 220 -20.29 18.45 19.40
C THR A 220 -20.00 17.03 18.95
N SER A 221 -18.72 16.69 18.85
CA SER A 221 -18.21 15.35 18.54
C SER A 221 -17.58 14.76 19.80
N GLY A 222 -18.18 13.69 20.33
CA GLY A 222 -17.73 13.04 21.57
C GLY A 222 -16.43 12.25 21.43
N ALA A 223 -15.79 11.98 22.56
CA ALA A 223 -14.49 11.33 22.68
C ALA A 223 -14.34 10.10 21.76
N GLY A 224 -13.35 10.11 20.86
CA GLY A 224 -13.03 8.99 19.98
C GLY A 224 -14.06 8.71 18.87
N SER A 225 -15.03 9.60 18.63
CA SER A 225 -15.98 9.43 17.53
C SER A 225 -15.31 9.56 16.16
N THR A 226 -15.75 8.75 15.21
CA THR A 226 -15.25 8.77 13.82
C THR A 226 -16.31 9.34 12.89
N PHE A 227 -15.86 10.05 11.85
CA PHE A 227 -16.72 10.85 10.99
C PHE A 227 -16.27 10.64 9.54
N ILE A 228 -17.17 10.17 8.68
CA ILE A 228 -16.95 10.05 7.23
C ILE A 228 -17.78 11.16 6.58
N GLY A 229 -17.13 12.25 6.17
CA GLY A 229 -17.79 13.46 5.67
C GLY A 229 -17.39 14.72 6.44
N ARG A 230 -18.36 15.59 6.74
CA ARG A 230 -18.12 16.99 7.16
C ARG A 230 -19.02 17.43 8.31
N ALA A 231 -18.48 18.23 9.24
CA ALA A 231 -19.23 18.97 10.25
C ALA A 231 -19.21 20.47 9.93
N LEU A 232 -20.32 21.00 9.43
CA LEU A 232 -20.44 22.37 8.95
C LEU A 232 -21.55 23.10 9.74
N SER A 233 -21.16 24.07 10.59
CA SER A 233 -22.04 24.84 11.46
C SER A 233 -22.21 26.28 10.98
N ALA A 234 -23.44 26.64 10.60
CA ALA A 234 -23.74 27.92 9.98
C ALA A 234 -23.77 29.10 10.96
N ASN A 235 -24.11 28.90 12.25
CA ASN A 235 -24.09 29.95 13.28
C ASN A 235 -23.51 29.51 14.64
N GLY A 236 -23.05 28.26 14.78
CA GLY A 236 -22.52 27.73 16.03
C GLY A 236 -20.99 27.64 16.12
N ALA A 237 -20.54 27.09 17.24
CA ALA A 237 -19.18 26.57 17.43
C ALA A 237 -19.14 25.07 17.13
N ILE A 238 -17.94 24.53 16.91
CA ILE A 238 -17.72 23.08 16.81
C ILE A 238 -16.70 22.62 17.84
N SER A 239 -17.04 21.60 18.61
CA SER A 239 -16.20 21.02 19.66
C SER A 239 -15.87 19.55 19.35
N LEU A 240 -14.59 19.21 19.39
CA LEU A 240 -14.03 17.89 19.08
C LEU A 240 -13.29 17.30 20.29
N ALA A 241 -13.27 15.97 20.40
CA ALA A 241 -12.58 15.24 21.45
C ALA A 241 -12.03 13.93 20.88
N ASP A 242 -10.72 13.83 20.67
CA ASP A 242 -10.05 12.67 20.05
C ASP A 242 -10.73 12.20 18.73
N SER A 243 -11.35 13.13 18.00
CA SER A 243 -12.26 12.84 16.89
C SER A 243 -11.52 12.57 15.58
N VAL A 244 -11.94 11.57 14.80
CA VAL A 244 -11.32 11.25 13.50
C VAL A 244 -12.24 11.61 12.33
N PHE A 245 -11.90 12.66 11.58
CA PHE A 245 -12.59 13.07 10.36
C PHE A 245 -11.88 12.56 9.11
N MET A 246 -12.55 11.67 8.38
CA MET A 246 -12.20 11.18 7.06
C MET A 246 -13.02 11.94 6.00
N THR A 247 -12.34 12.57 5.04
CA THR A 247 -12.95 13.17 3.85
C THR A 247 -13.63 12.13 2.96
N GLU A 248 -13.02 10.95 2.84
CA GLU A 248 -13.38 9.93 1.86
C GLU A 248 -13.29 8.52 2.50
N PRO A 249 -14.30 7.63 2.35
CA PRO A 249 -14.22 6.24 2.81
C PRO A 249 -13.48 5.34 1.79
N PRO A 250 -12.83 4.24 2.21
CA PRO A 250 -12.21 3.30 1.27
C PRO A 250 -13.24 2.61 0.38
N VAL A 251 -12.82 2.19 -0.81
CA VAL A 251 -13.66 1.46 -1.77
C VAL A 251 -13.88 0.02 -1.29
N MET A 252 -15.14 -0.43 -1.28
CA MET A 252 -15.52 -1.70 -0.67
C MET A 252 -15.44 -2.87 -1.66
N LEU A 253 -14.31 -3.59 -1.66
CA LEU A 253 -14.04 -4.69 -2.59
C LEU A 253 -14.92 -5.95 -2.42
N LYS A 254 -15.78 -6.02 -1.39
CA LYS A 254 -16.59 -7.21 -1.02
C LYS A 254 -15.77 -8.52 -1.20
N THR A 255 -16.22 -9.51 -1.98
CA THR A 255 -15.50 -10.78 -2.19
C THR A 255 -14.28 -10.67 -3.12
N ALA A 256 -14.19 -9.64 -3.97
CA ALA A 256 -13.01 -9.37 -4.80
C ALA A 256 -11.76 -9.07 -3.94
N GLY A 257 -11.95 -8.59 -2.70
CA GLY A 257 -10.87 -8.34 -1.73
C GLY A 257 -10.06 -9.58 -1.34
N ASN A 258 -10.57 -10.79 -1.60
CA ASN A 258 -9.87 -12.06 -1.30
C ASN A 258 -8.80 -12.44 -2.36
N PHE A 259 -8.81 -11.77 -3.52
CA PHE A 259 -7.96 -12.11 -4.65
C PHE A 259 -6.72 -11.21 -4.71
N SER A 260 -5.54 -11.80 -4.94
CA SER A 260 -4.35 -11.04 -5.40
C SER A 260 -4.44 -10.72 -6.89
N VAL A 261 -5.02 -11.64 -7.66
CA VAL A 261 -5.25 -11.51 -9.10
C VAL A 261 -6.67 -11.96 -9.42
N LEU A 262 -7.44 -11.11 -10.11
CA LEU A 262 -8.77 -11.43 -10.62
C LEU A 262 -8.89 -10.90 -12.06
N ALA A 263 -9.20 -11.77 -13.02
CA ALA A 263 -9.25 -11.43 -14.45
C ALA A 263 -10.61 -11.72 -15.09
N GLY A 264 -10.93 -11.01 -16.18
CA GLY A 264 -12.10 -11.24 -17.02
C GLY A 264 -11.93 -12.43 -17.97
N THR A 265 -10.76 -12.55 -18.58
CA THR A 265 -10.46 -13.46 -19.71
C THR A 265 -9.42 -14.53 -19.40
N SER A 266 -8.18 -14.14 -19.09
CA SER A 266 -7.08 -15.05 -18.71
C SER A 266 -6.16 -14.46 -17.64
N VAL A 267 -5.45 -15.34 -16.93
CA VAL A 267 -4.23 -14.99 -16.17
C VAL A 267 -3.05 -15.75 -16.77
N GLU A 268 -1.99 -15.02 -17.09
CA GLU A 268 -0.82 -15.56 -17.78
C GLU A 268 0.45 -15.23 -17.01
N ASN A 269 1.27 -16.25 -16.73
CA ASN A 269 2.47 -16.10 -15.93
C ASN A 269 3.73 -16.63 -16.63
N SER A 270 4.81 -15.85 -16.55
CA SER A 270 6.16 -16.25 -16.96
C SER A 270 7.12 -16.32 -15.74
N GLY A 271 7.53 -17.55 -15.38
CA GLY A 271 8.45 -17.79 -14.27
C GLY A 271 7.80 -17.81 -12.88
N GLY A 272 8.60 -17.57 -11.84
CA GLY A 272 8.30 -17.97 -10.45
C GLY A 272 7.36 -17.06 -9.65
N SER A 273 6.29 -16.52 -10.25
CA SER A 273 5.40 -15.57 -9.56
C SER A 273 4.72 -16.18 -8.33
N THR A 274 4.67 -15.44 -7.22
CA THR A 274 4.02 -15.87 -5.97
C THR A 274 2.89 -14.91 -5.59
N LEU A 275 1.69 -15.44 -5.40
CA LEU A 275 0.50 -14.70 -4.96
C LEU A 275 0.15 -15.05 -3.51
N SER A 276 -0.04 -14.06 -2.62
CA SER A 276 -0.42 -14.29 -1.22
C SER A 276 -1.92 -14.54 -1.01
N GLY A 277 -2.78 -14.02 -1.90
CA GLY A 277 -4.23 -14.26 -1.91
C GLY A 277 -4.66 -15.33 -2.91
N SER A 278 -5.96 -15.36 -3.21
CA SER A 278 -6.55 -16.22 -4.25
C SER A 278 -6.26 -15.72 -5.67
N LEU A 279 -6.38 -16.62 -6.65
CA LEU A 279 -6.38 -16.32 -8.09
C LEU A 279 -7.77 -16.58 -8.66
N GLY A 280 -8.32 -15.65 -9.44
CA GLY A 280 -9.65 -15.75 -10.04
C GLY A 280 -9.68 -15.42 -11.52
N VAL A 281 -10.48 -16.15 -12.30
CA VAL A 281 -10.84 -15.81 -13.68
C VAL A 281 -12.33 -16.08 -13.89
N SER A 282 -13.06 -15.08 -14.39
CA SER A 282 -14.48 -15.19 -14.74
C SER A 282 -14.92 -13.98 -15.58
N PRO A 283 -15.76 -14.12 -16.62
CA PRO A 283 -16.38 -15.36 -17.11
C PRO A 283 -15.42 -16.27 -17.90
N GLY A 284 -14.19 -15.82 -18.18
CA GLY A 284 -13.13 -16.66 -18.73
C GLY A 284 -12.64 -17.74 -17.76
N ILE A 285 -11.81 -18.66 -18.27
CA ILE A 285 -11.19 -19.76 -17.51
C ILE A 285 -9.69 -19.93 -17.83
N GLY A 286 -9.09 -18.99 -18.57
CA GLY A 286 -7.71 -19.11 -19.03
C GLY A 286 -6.70 -18.95 -17.89
N LEU A 287 -5.85 -19.95 -17.67
CA LEU A 287 -4.75 -19.88 -16.71
C LEU A 287 -3.50 -20.54 -17.29
N THR A 288 -2.38 -19.83 -17.33
CA THR A 288 -1.08 -20.38 -17.72
C THR A 288 0.03 -20.02 -16.73
N GLY A 289 1.07 -20.85 -16.65
CA GLY A 289 2.26 -20.57 -15.85
C GLY A 289 2.11 -20.76 -14.33
N PHE A 290 1.03 -21.35 -13.84
CA PHE A 290 0.88 -21.80 -12.45
C PHE A 290 0.68 -23.33 -12.43
N PRO A 291 1.72 -24.17 -12.28
CA PRO A 291 3.15 -23.87 -12.05
C PRO A 291 3.89 -23.33 -13.28
N PRO A 292 5.11 -22.74 -13.14
CA PRO A 292 5.94 -22.66 -11.92
C PRO A 292 5.52 -21.58 -10.91
N GLY A 293 4.59 -20.69 -11.25
CA GLY A 293 4.00 -19.76 -10.30
C GLY A 293 3.21 -20.47 -9.20
N ARG A 294 3.12 -19.83 -8.02
CA ARG A 294 2.46 -20.35 -6.82
C ARG A 294 1.34 -19.42 -6.35
N VAL A 295 0.17 -20.00 -6.11
CA VAL A 295 -0.97 -19.34 -5.42
C VAL A 295 -0.98 -19.81 -3.96
N THR A 296 -1.16 -18.90 -3.02
CA THR A 296 -1.25 -19.20 -1.57
C THR A 296 -2.70 -19.37 -1.13
N GLY A 297 -3.62 -18.57 -1.70
CA GLY A 297 -5.06 -18.81 -1.60
C GLY A 297 -5.54 -19.90 -2.56
N SER A 298 -6.85 -19.87 -2.87
CA SER A 298 -7.48 -20.81 -3.80
C SER A 298 -7.46 -20.29 -5.24
N THR A 299 -7.53 -21.21 -6.20
CA THR A 299 -7.66 -20.91 -7.64
C THR A 299 -9.10 -21.14 -8.09
N HIS A 300 -9.74 -20.11 -8.61
CA HIS A 300 -11.15 -20.10 -9.02
C HIS A 300 -11.27 -19.75 -10.51
N LEU A 301 -11.55 -20.73 -11.37
CA LEU A 301 -11.71 -20.56 -12.81
C LEU A 301 -13.16 -20.82 -13.21
N GLY A 302 -13.91 -19.78 -13.57
CA GLY A 302 -15.32 -19.88 -13.97
C GLY A 302 -16.27 -20.35 -12.85
N THR A 303 -15.84 -20.31 -11.59
CA THR A 303 -16.65 -20.75 -10.43
C THR A 303 -17.58 -19.65 -9.94
N ALA A 304 -18.59 -20.01 -9.15
CA ALA A 304 -19.54 -19.07 -8.56
C ALA A 304 -18.84 -18.00 -7.70
N GLU A 305 -17.77 -18.35 -6.99
CA GLU A 305 -16.99 -17.40 -6.18
C GLU A 305 -16.26 -16.39 -7.07
N SER A 306 -15.62 -16.83 -8.17
CA SER A 306 -15.00 -15.92 -9.13
C SER A 306 -16.02 -15.06 -9.90
N ALA A 307 -17.24 -15.55 -10.11
CA ALA A 307 -18.33 -14.78 -10.71
C ALA A 307 -18.88 -13.71 -9.75
N GLN A 308 -19.09 -14.03 -8.47
CA GLN A 308 -19.47 -13.04 -7.46
C GLN A 308 -18.35 -12.00 -7.26
N ALA A 309 -17.08 -12.42 -7.25
CA ALA A 309 -15.95 -11.51 -7.17
C ALA A 309 -15.89 -10.53 -8.36
N GLN A 310 -16.34 -10.93 -9.54
CA GLN A 310 -16.44 -10.02 -10.71
C GLN A 310 -17.64 -9.06 -10.63
N ILE A 311 -18.75 -9.46 -10.02
CA ILE A 311 -19.88 -8.56 -9.69
C ILE A 311 -19.44 -7.54 -8.64
N ASP A 312 -18.72 -7.99 -7.62
CA ASP A 312 -18.19 -7.16 -6.54
C ASP A 312 -17.09 -6.20 -7.05
N LEU A 313 -16.24 -6.66 -7.99
CA LEU A 313 -15.28 -5.80 -8.68
C LEU A 313 -15.95 -4.73 -9.54
N GLN A 314 -17.05 -5.06 -10.24
CA GLN A 314 -17.85 -4.06 -10.96
C GLN A 314 -18.36 -2.98 -10.01
N ALA A 315 -18.98 -3.38 -8.89
CA ALA A 315 -19.47 -2.44 -7.89
C ALA A 315 -18.34 -1.59 -7.28
N ALA A 316 -17.15 -2.16 -7.05
CA ALA A 316 -15.98 -1.42 -6.58
C ALA A 316 -15.42 -0.43 -7.63
N ILE A 317 -15.42 -0.79 -8.90
CA ILE A 317 -15.04 0.12 -10.00
C ILE A 317 -16.01 1.28 -10.09
N ASP A 318 -17.32 1.01 -10.08
CA ASP A 318 -18.33 2.04 -10.29
C ASP A 318 -18.49 2.95 -9.04
N ASP A 319 -18.32 2.41 -7.83
CA ASP A 319 -18.16 3.20 -6.59
C ASP A 319 -16.94 4.13 -6.68
N ALA A 320 -15.78 3.59 -7.10
CA ALA A 320 -14.54 4.36 -7.24
C ALA A 320 -14.65 5.46 -8.31
N SER A 321 -15.26 5.18 -9.48
CA SER A 321 -15.51 6.19 -10.52
C SER A 321 -16.56 7.24 -10.11
N ALA A 322 -17.52 6.89 -9.25
CA ALA A 322 -18.57 7.81 -8.82
C ALA A 322 -18.13 8.80 -7.73
N ARG A 323 -17.00 8.57 -7.04
CA ARG A 323 -16.46 9.51 -6.05
C ARG A 323 -16.16 10.87 -6.70
N THR A 324 -16.46 11.96 -5.99
CA THR A 324 -16.26 13.31 -6.54
C THR A 324 -14.77 13.69 -6.52
N PRO A 325 -14.14 14.05 -7.66
CA PRO A 325 -12.74 14.45 -7.68
C PRO A 325 -12.46 15.67 -6.81
N THR A 326 -11.38 15.60 -6.03
CA THR A 326 -10.83 16.74 -5.27
C THR A 326 -9.77 17.52 -6.06
N SER A 327 -9.16 16.88 -7.05
CA SER A 327 -8.17 17.46 -7.95
C SER A 327 -8.12 16.68 -9.27
N THR A 328 -7.50 17.25 -10.31
CA THR A 328 -7.32 16.62 -11.61
C THR A 328 -5.84 16.60 -11.99
N LEU A 329 -5.36 15.45 -12.45
CA LEU A 329 -3.98 15.15 -12.81
C LEU A 329 -3.82 15.04 -14.33
N SER A 330 -2.59 15.20 -14.83
CA SER A 330 -2.22 14.89 -16.21
C SER A 330 -0.72 14.62 -16.33
N GLY A 331 -0.32 13.81 -17.31
CA GLY A 331 1.08 13.55 -17.61
C GLY A 331 1.76 12.63 -16.58
N ASN A 332 2.89 13.08 -16.03
CA ASN A 332 3.84 12.23 -15.31
C ASN A 332 3.77 12.48 -13.79
N LEU A 333 3.59 11.41 -13.01
CA LEU A 333 3.51 11.42 -11.54
C LEU A 333 4.87 11.47 -10.84
N SER A 334 5.98 11.41 -11.60
CA SER A 334 7.34 11.39 -11.07
C SER A 334 7.68 12.59 -10.18
N GLY A 335 8.30 12.32 -9.04
CA GLY A 335 8.72 13.29 -8.04
C GLY A 335 7.59 13.90 -7.22
N GLN A 336 6.33 13.61 -7.54
CA GLN A 336 5.18 14.21 -6.85
C GLN A 336 4.91 13.57 -5.49
N THR A 337 4.34 14.37 -4.59
CA THR A 337 3.77 13.91 -3.32
C THR A 337 2.29 14.27 -3.31
N TYR A 338 1.43 13.27 -3.19
CA TYR A 338 -0.02 13.42 -3.06
C TYR A 338 -0.45 13.11 -1.63
N THR A 339 -1.56 13.71 -1.20
CA THR A 339 -2.15 13.53 0.12
C THR A 339 -3.49 12.77 -0.01
N ALA A 340 -4.19 12.52 1.10
CA ALA A 340 -5.47 11.81 1.06
C ALA A 340 -6.50 12.56 0.19
N GLY A 341 -7.13 11.87 -0.78
CA GLY A 341 -8.07 12.50 -1.70
C GLY A 341 -8.48 11.64 -2.90
N VAL A 342 -9.35 12.23 -3.73
CA VAL A 342 -9.82 11.66 -5.01
C VAL A 342 -9.22 12.47 -6.16
N TYR A 343 -8.59 11.79 -7.12
CA TYR A 343 -7.80 12.39 -8.19
C TYR A 343 -8.28 11.86 -9.55
N SER A 344 -8.84 12.73 -10.40
CA SER A 344 -9.25 12.36 -11.76
C SER A 344 -8.14 12.59 -12.79
N ALA A 345 -8.09 11.78 -13.83
CA ALA A 345 -7.14 11.91 -14.94
C ALA A 345 -7.81 11.55 -16.29
N PRO A 346 -8.23 12.56 -17.08
CA PRO A 346 -8.93 12.33 -18.35
C PRO A 346 -8.00 11.94 -19.52
N GLY A 347 -6.71 11.71 -19.24
CA GLY A 347 -5.71 11.26 -20.19
C GLY A 347 -4.73 10.32 -19.51
N ALA A 348 -3.93 9.61 -20.30
CA ALA A 348 -2.99 8.62 -19.78
C ALA A 348 -1.99 9.23 -18.79
N LEU A 349 -1.71 8.50 -17.71
CA LEU A 349 -0.70 8.88 -16.72
C LEU A 349 0.54 8.00 -16.87
N THR A 350 1.71 8.63 -16.75
CA THR A 350 2.99 7.92 -16.64
C THR A 350 3.60 8.04 -15.26
N LEU A 351 4.43 7.08 -14.89
CA LEU A 351 5.34 7.16 -13.74
C LEU A 351 6.69 6.58 -14.16
N ASP A 352 7.71 7.43 -14.25
CA ASP A 352 9.04 7.02 -14.70
C ASP A 352 10.05 6.83 -13.56
N SER A 353 9.67 7.21 -12.34
CA SER A 353 10.50 7.08 -11.14
C SER A 353 9.62 6.87 -9.90
N SER A 354 9.69 7.73 -8.89
CA SER A 354 8.91 7.61 -7.65
C SER A 354 7.75 8.60 -7.58
N VAL A 355 6.61 8.14 -7.07
CA VAL A 355 5.52 8.99 -6.56
C VAL A 355 5.34 8.67 -5.08
N THR A 356 5.06 9.69 -4.27
CA THR A 356 4.83 9.52 -2.82
C THR A 356 3.37 9.78 -2.47
N LEU A 357 2.79 8.89 -1.67
CA LEU A 357 1.46 9.05 -1.09
C LEU A 357 1.63 9.25 0.42
N ASP A 358 1.33 10.47 0.89
CA ASP A 358 1.56 10.93 2.25
C ASP A 358 0.25 11.04 3.01
N ALA A 359 0.08 10.20 4.04
CA ALA A 359 -1.10 10.24 4.90
C ALA A 359 -1.02 11.28 6.03
N GLN A 360 0.12 11.98 6.18
CA GLN A 360 0.33 13.08 7.13
C GLN A 360 -0.05 12.74 8.58
N GLY A 361 0.17 11.48 9.00
CA GLY A 361 -0.13 10.96 10.34
C GLY A 361 -1.55 10.39 10.50
N ASN A 362 -2.36 10.34 9.44
CA ASN A 362 -3.71 9.78 9.47
C ASN A 362 -3.73 8.31 8.98
N PRO A 363 -3.78 7.29 9.87
CA PRO A 363 -3.84 5.89 9.45
C PRO A 363 -5.14 5.51 8.70
N ASN A 364 -6.12 6.42 8.63
CA ASN A 364 -7.35 6.23 7.87
C ASN A 364 -7.33 6.91 6.48
N ALA A 365 -6.22 7.53 6.07
CA ALA A 365 -6.09 8.21 4.77
C ALA A 365 -6.47 7.30 3.59
N VAL A 366 -7.28 7.82 2.66
CA VAL A 366 -7.74 7.15 1.45
C VAL A 366 -7.27 7.91 0.22
N PHE A 367 -6.83 7.17 -0.80
CA PHE A 367 -6.32 7.70 -2.06
C PHE A 367 -7.02 6.97 -3.20
N ILE A 368 -7.78 7.70 -4.01
CA ILE A 368 -8.51 7.13 -5.16
C ILE A 368 -8.06 7.87 -6.41
N PHE A 369 -7.32 7.19 -7.28
CA PHE A 369 -7.00 7.66 -8.61
C PHE A 369 -8.03 7.09 -9.59
N GLN A 370 -8.69 7.98 -10.34
CA GLN A 370 -9.65 7.66 -11.40
C GLN A 370 -9.00 8.02 -12.74
N LEU A 371 -8.81 7.05 -13.63
CA LEU A 371 -8.15 7.26 -14.92
C LEU A 371 -9.09 6.86 -16.05
N ASP A 372 -9.47 7.81 -16.91
CA ASP A 372 -10.27 7.57 -18.12
C ASP A 372 -9.43 6.87 -19.23
N SER A 373 -8.17 6.55 -18.93
CA SER A 373 -7.15 6.11 -19.88
C SER A 373 -6.10 5.23 -19.20
N ALA A 374 -4.97 5.00 -19.87
CA ALA A 374 -3.94 4.06 -19.43
C ALA A 374 -3.09 4.56 -18.25
N LEU A 375 -2.57 3.62 -17.46
CA LEU A 375 -1.50 3.83 -16.48
C LEU A 375 -0.25 3.05 -16.91
N THR A 376 0.83 3.77 -17.25
CA THR A 376 2.10 3.16 -17.68
C THR A 376 3.22 3.54 -16.72
N THR A 377 4.04 2.58 -16.29
CA THR A 377 5.25 2.87 -15.49
C THR A 377 6.51 2.38 -16.16
N SER A 378 7.61 3.12 -16.01
CA SER A 378 8.94 2.65 -16.45
C SER A 378 9.49 1.57 -15.51
N THR A 379 10.50 0.85 -15.96
CA THR A 379 11.25 -0.12 -15.16
C THR A 379 11.85 0.55 -13.91
N GLY A 380 11.69 -0.08 -12.73
CA GLY A 380 12.19 0.43 -11.45
C GLY A 380 11.32 1.51 -10.79
N SER A 381 10.14 1.82 -11.34
CA SER A 381 9.24 2.85 -10.80
C SER A 381 8.62 2.45 -9.47
N THR A 382 8.30 3.42 -8.61
CA THR A 382 7.86 3.16 -7.22
C THR A 382 6.68 4.01 -6.78
N VAL A 383 5.69 3.39 -6.12
CA VAL A 383 4.61 4.06 -5.39
C VAL A 383 4.92 3.94 -3.90
N ARG A 384 5.55 4.98 -3.34
CA ARG A 384 6.00 5.03 -1.95
C ARG A 384 4.87 5.52 -1.04
N LEU A 385 4.57 4.76 0.02
CA LEU A 385 3.64 5.17 1.07
C LEU A 385 4.42 5.68 2.30
N ILE A 386 3.98 6.78 2.93
CA ILE A 386 4.59 7.32 4.15
C ILE A 386 3.54 7.80 5.18
N ASN A 387 3.99 8.03 6.42
CA ASN A 387 3.25 8.71 7.49
C ASN A 387 1.87 8.09 7.79
N GLY A 388 1.76 6.75 7.73
CA GLY A 388 0.53 5.99 8.00
C GLY A 388 -0.33 5.63 6.77
N ALA A 389 0.13 5.88 5.54
CA ALA A 389 -0.62 5.52 4.33
C ALA A 389 -0.76 3.99 4.16
N GLN A 390 -1.99 3.48 4.19
CA GLN A 390 -2.29 2.04 4.11
C GLN A 390 -2.55 1.57 2.67
N VAL A 391 -1.89 0.49 2.23
CA VAL A 391 -2.11 -0.16 0.92
C VAL A 391 -3.58 -0.51 0.67
N SER A 392 -4.29 -0.96 1.69
CA SER A 392 -5.73 -1.29 1.66
C SER A 392 -6.64 -0.08 1.41
N ARG A 393 -6.09 1.13 1.36
CA ARG A 393 -6.79 2.41 1.12
C ARG A 393 -6.30 3.15 -0.13
N ILE A 394 -5.37 2.56 -0.90
CA ILE A 394 -4.91 3.09 -2.19
C ILE A 394 -5.65 2.35 -3.31
N PHE A 395 -6.38 3.09 -4.15
CA PHE A 395 -7.16 2.55 -5.26
C PHE A 395 -6.79 3.23 -6.57
N TRP A 396 -6.54 2.42 -7.60
CA TRP A 396 -6.22 2.85 -8.95
C TRP A 396 -7.31 2.35 -9.90
N GLN A 397 -8.41 3.11 -10.01
CA GLN A 397 -9.49 2.85 -10.95
C GLN A 397 -9.08 3.33 -12.34
N THR A 398 -9.15 2.45 -13.34
CA THR A 398 -8.57 2.71 -14.66
C THR A 398 -9.37 2.07 -15.78
N ASP A 399 -9.78 2.90 -16.74
CA ASP A 399 -10.56 2.49 -17.90
C ASP A 399 -9.67 2.01 -19.06
N GLY A 400 -8.47 2.58 -19.18
CA GLY A 400 -7.45 2.09 -20.11
C GLY A 400 -6.69 0.87 -19.59
N VAL A 401 -5.67 0.47 -20.34
CA VAL A 401 -4.76 -0.63 -19.97
C VAL A 401 -3.79 -0.18 -18.88
N VAL A 402 -3.37 -1.13 -18.03
CA VAL A 402 -2.28 -0.90 -17.07
C VAL A 402 -1.04 -1.64 -17.52
N GLN A 403 0.09 -0.94 -17.59
CA GLN A 403 1.38 -1.49 -17.97
C GLN A 403 2.43 -1.04 -16.96
N LEU A 404 2.63 -1.84 -15.90
CA LEU A 404 3.69 -1.60 -14.94
C LEU A 404 5.02 -2.13 -15.49
N GLY A 405 6.07 -1.31 -15.46
CA GLY A 405 7.43 -1.70 -15.85
C GLY A 405 8.00 -2.82 -14.97
N GLY A 406 9.11 -3.43 -15.42
CA GLY A 406 9.84 -4.44 -14.63
C GLY A 406 10.52 -3.86 -13.39
N SER A 407 10.83 -4.70 -12.40
CA SER A 407 11.48 -4.32 -11.13
C SER A 407 10.83 -3.13 -10.39
N SER A 408 9.56 -2.83 -10.67
CA SER A 408 8.82 -1.74 -10.02
C SER A 408 8.36 -2.15 -8.62
N SER A 409 8.16 -1.18 -7.72
CA SER A 409 7.52 -1.38 -6.41
C SER A 409 6.17 -0.67 -6.38
N PHE A 410 5.10 -1.40 -6.71
CA PHE A 410 3.75 -0.83 -6.81
C PHE A 410 2.93 -1.05 -5.54
N SER A 411 2.13 -0.05 -5.17
CA SER A 411 1.32 -0.03 -3.95
C SER A 411 -0.14 0.31 -4.25
N GLY A 412 -1.06 -0.57 -3.84
CA GLY A 412 -2.51 -0.35 -3.90
C GLY A 412 -3.30 -1.41 -4.66
N THR A 413 -4.61 -1.24 -4.71
CA THR A 413 -5.53 -2.09 -5.48
C THR A 413 -5.77 -1.46 -6.85
N ILE A 414 -5.43 -2.14 -7.93
CA ILE A 414 -5.85 -1.77 -9.29
C ILE A 414 -7.29 -2.27 -9.49
N LEU A 415 -8.15 -1.38 -9.98
CA LEU A 415 -9.56 -1.59 -10.33
C LEU A 415 -9.73 -1.30 -11.84
N GLY A 416 -9.21 -2.21 -12.67
CA GLY A 416 -9.12 -2.03 -14.12
C GLY A 416 -10.39 -2.46 -14.86
N ARG A 417 -10.77 -1.73 -15.93
CA ARG A 417 -11.78 -2.19 -16.89
C ARG A 417 -11.17 -3.05 -18.02
N THR A 418 -9.88 -2.91 -18.32
CA THR A 418 -9.16 -3.66 -19.40
C THR A 418 -7.86 -4.30 -18.89
N ASP A 419 -6.94 -4.71 -19.77
CA ASP A 419 -5.79 -5.57 -19.45
C ASP A 419 -4.82 -4.95 -18.43
N ILE A 420 -4.26 -5.79 -17.56
CA ILE A 420 -3.22 -5.42 -16.59
C ILE A 420 -1.96 -6.25 -16.88
N THR A 421 -0.88 -5.60 -17.25
CA THR A 421 0.46 -6.21 -17.34
C THR A 421 1.32 -5.72 -16.19
N VAL A 422 1.86 -6.65 -15.40
CA VAL A 422 2.86 -6.39 -14.36
C VAL A 422 4.21 -6.90 -14.87
N GLY A 423 5.15 -5.98 -15.09
CA GLY A 423 6.45 -6.27 -15.65
C GLY A 423 7.32 -7.18 -14.77
N ALA A 424 8.36 -7.75 -15.38
CA ALA A 424 9.16 -8.80 -14.77
C ALA A 424 9.82 -8.39 -13.45
N TYR A 425 9.78 -9.25 -12.43
CA TYR A 425 10.37 -9.08 -11.10
C TYR A 425 9.81 -7.92 -10.25
N SER A 426 8.77 -7.22 -10.70
CA SER A 426 8.14 -6.16 -9.92
C SER A 426 7.51 -6.70 -8.63
N GLY A 427 7.73 -6.00 -7.53
CA GLY A 427 7.08 -6.22 -6.24
C GLY A 427 5.74 -5.48 -6.21
N PHE A 428 4.68 -6.20 -5.87
CA PHE A 428 3.32 -5.67 -5.88
C PHE A 428 2.69 -5.79 -4.49
N THR A 429 2.59 -4.68 -3.75
CA THR A 429 1.87 -4.67 -2.47
C THR A 429 0.43 -4.21 -2.71
N GLY A 430 -0.49 -5.17 -2.80
CA GLY A 430 -1.89 -4.93 -3.13
C GLY A 430 -2.49 -6.02 -4.03
N ARG A 431 -3.29 -5.62 -5.02
CA ARG A 431 -4.07 -6.52 -5.90
C ARG A 431 -4.12 -6.01 -7.35
N ALA A 432 -4.11 -6.92 -8.32
CA ALA A 432 -4.40 -6.64 -9.72
C ALA A 432 -5.77 -7.24 -10.10
N LEU A 433 -6.80 -6.40 -10.13
CA LEU A 433 -8.17 -6.81 -10.41
C LEU A 433 -8.65 -6.15 -11.71
N THR A 434 -9.06 -6.93 -12.71
CA THR A 434 -9.66 -6.42 -13.96
C THR A 434 -10.98 -7.08 -14.30
N ARG A 435 -11.92 -6.23 -14.76
CA ARG A 435 -13.31 -6.57 -15.02
C ARG A 435 -13.52 -7.34 -16.33
N ASN A 436 -12.79 -6.97 -17.38
CA ASN A 436 -12.96 -7.54 -18.73
C ASN A 436 -11.64 -8.00 -19.37
N GLY A 437 -10.49 -7.58 -18.85
CA GLY A 437 -9.19 -7.89 -19.44
C GLY A 437 -8.52 -9.14 -18.87
N SER A 438 -7.33 -9.42 -19.39
CA SER A 438 -6.40 -10.42 -18.86
C SER A 438 -5.43 -9.79 -17.85
N VAL A 439 -4.84 -10.62 -16.99
CA VAL A 439 -3.73 -10.22 -16.11
C VAL A 439 -2.46 -10.99 -16.46
N THR A 440 -1.44 -10.28 -16.90
CA THR A 440 -0.12 -10.84 -17.25
C THR A 440 0.88 -10.52 -16.13
N VAL A 441 1.58 -11.56 -15.65
CA VAL A 441 2.61 -11.46 -14.59
C VAL A 441 3.89 -12.18 -15.01
N ALA A 442 5.03 -11.75 -14.46
CA ALA A 442 6.35 -12.26 -14.80
C ALA A 442 7.26 -12.31 -13.57
N SER A 443 7.36 -13.47 -12.93
CA SER A 443 8.15 -13.70 -11.70
C SER A 443 7.90 -12.64 -10.59
N ASN A 444 6.65 -12.20 -10.44
CA ASN A 444 6.26 -11.16 -9.49
C ASN A 444 5.98 -11.71 -8.08
N THR A 445 6.16 -10.89 -7.06
CA THR A 445 5.66 -11.19 -5.71
C THR A 445 4.49 -10.26 -5.39
N PHE A 446 3.30 -10.83 -5.19
CA PHE A 446 2.12 -10.12 -4.71
C PHE A 446 1.93 -10.32 -3.21
N THR A 447 1.95 -9.23 -2.45
CA THR A 447 1.68 -9.19 -1.00
C THR A 447 0.40 -8.41 -0.72
N SER A 448 -0.55 -9.04 -0.02
CA SER A 448 -1.84 -8.42 0.34
C SER A 448 -1.77 -7.37 1.44
N GLU A 449 -0.70 -7.39 2.26
CA GLU A 449 -0.49 -6.54 3.43
C GLU A 449 0.83 -5.76 3.34
N ALA A 450 0.83 -4.55 3.89
CA ALA A 450 2.03 -3.72 4.05
C ALA A 450 2.78 -4.06 5.35
N PRO A 451 4.06 -3.65 5.51
CA PRO A 451 4.66 -3.48 6.83
C PRO A 451 3.80 -2.62 7.75
N VAL A 452 3.92 -2.78 9.07
CA VAL A 452 3.53 -1.73 10.02
C VAL A 452 4.69 -0.73 10.08
N ASP A 453 4.40 0.54 9.87
CA ASP A 453 5.38 1.62 10.00
C ASP A 453 5.58 1.96 11.49
N PHE A 454 6.83 2.22 11.88
CA PHE A 454 7.23 2.58 13.24
C PHE A 454 7.81 4.00 13.34
N GLY A 455 8.01 4.71 12.22
CA GLY A 455 8.63 6.04 12.23
C GLY A 455 9.95 6.05 13.03
N SER A 456 10.06 7.00 13.96
CA SER A 456 11.20 7.13 14.88
C SER A 456 11.32 5.99 15.89
N ALA A 457 10.26 5.23 16.17
CA ALA A 457 10.34 4.03 17.02
C ALA A 457 11.10 2.86 16.37
N THR A 458 11.48 2.95 15.08
CA THR A 458 12.16 1.86 14.37
C THR A 458 13.56 1.54 14.90
N THR A 459 14.26 2.50 15.51
CA THR A 459 15.60 2.26 16.10
C THR A 459 15.54 1.66 17.51
N PHE A 460 14.39 1.76 18.19
CA PHE A 460 14.20 1.30 19.56
C PHE A 460 14.03 -0.21 19.64
N SER A 461 14.93 -0.87 20.37
CA SER A 461 14.82 -2.27 20.77
C SER A 461 13.79 -2.46 21.88
N ILE A 462 13.68 -1.47 22.78
CA ILE A 462 12.75 -1.41 23.91
C ILE A 462 12.19 0.02 24.00
N LEU A 463 10.88 0.15 24.18
CA LEU A 463 10.21 1.44 24.38
C LEU A 463 9.07 1.32 25.38
N SER A 464 9.00 2.22 26.37
CA SER A 464 8.02 2.20 27.46
C SER A 464 7.45 3.58 27.74
N THR A 465 6.28 3.69 28.36
CA THR A 465 5.75 4.97 28.85
C THR A 465 6.08 5.27 30.31
N THR A 466 6.45 4.27 31.10
CA THR A 466 6.60 4.40 32.57
C THR A 466 8.01 4.10 33.06
N SER A 467 8.57 2.95 32.71
CA SER A 467 9.91 2.54 33.13
C SER A 467 10.45 1.32 32.37
N VAL A 468 11.78 1.23 32.31
CA VAL A 468 12.52 0.02 31.91
C VAL A 468 13.36 -0.46 33.08
N ALA A 469 13.25 -1.75 33.43
CA ALA A 469 14.02 -2.36 34.50
C ALA A 469 14.64 -3.69 34.07
N ASN A 470 15.97 -3.77 34.15
CA ASN A 470 16.75 -4.98 33.87
C ASN A 470 17.35 -5.59 35.15
N THR A 471 17.44 -6.92 35.15
CA THR A 471 18.20 -7.72 36.11
C THR A 471 19.18 -8.65 35.38
N GLY A 472 20.37 -8.85 35.95
CA GLY A 472 21.42 -9.66 35.33
C GLY A 472 21.95 -9.10 33.99
N PHE A 473 22.79 -9.90 33.32
CA PHE A 473 23.46 -9.54 32.07
C PHE A 473 22.56 -9.76 30.85
N SER A 474 21.60 -8.86 30.66
CA SER A 474 20.87 -8.73 29.39
C SER A 474 21.74 -8.04 28.32
N SER A 475 21.50 -8.34 27.06
CA SER A 475 22.17 -7.72 25.92
C SER A 475 21.14 -7.35 24.87
N PHE A 476 21.04 -6.08 24.50
CA PHE A 476 20.10 -5.59 23.49
C PHE A 476 20.81 -4.84 22.37
N ASP A 477 20.15 -4.82 21.21
CA ASP A 477 20.67 -4.26 19.97
C ASP A 477 19.65 -3.29 19.36
N GLY A 478 20.04 -2.02 19.21
CA GLY A 478 19.15 -0.86 19.05
C GLY A 478 19.03 -0.02 20.33
N ASP A 479 18.14 0.99 20.33
CA ASP A 479 17.99 1.95 21.43
C ASP A 479 17.07 1.44 22.57
N ILE A 480 17.09 2.11 23.73
CA ILE A 480 16.12 1.93 24.84
C ILE A 480 15.49 3.28 25.19
N GLY A 481 14.16 3.36 25.19
CA GLY A 481 13.42 4.60 25.48
C GLY A 481 12.37 4.49 26.57
N VAL A 482 12.19 5.58 27.34
CA VAL A 482 11.01 5.81 28.16
C VAL A 482 10.51 7.23 27.93
N SER A 483 9.19 7.42 27.74
CA SER A 483 8.55 8.74 27.75
C SER A 483 7.03 8.60 27.91
N PRO A 484 6.33 9.36 28.78
CA PRO A 484 6.80 10.51 29.56
C PRO A 484 7.57 10.15 30.85
N GLY A 485 7.64 8.87 31.22
CA GLY A 485 8.52 8.42 32.30
C GLY A 485 10.01 8.60 31.96
N THR A 486 10.87 8.58 32.97
CA THR A 486 12.34 8.77 32.83
C THR A 486 13.17 7.59 33.33
N ALA A 487 12.55 6.61 33.99
CA ALA A 487 13.25 5.59 34.76
C ALA A 487 13.74 4.42 33.89
N ILE A 488 15.04 4.39 33.60
CA ILE A 488 15.73 3.24 32.97
C ILE A 488 16.77 2.72 33.98
N THR A 489 16.71 1.43 34.31
CA THR A 489 17.51 0.82 35.37
C THR A 489 18.06 -0.56 34.99
N GLY A 490 19.22 -0.92 35.55
CA GLY A 490 19.87 -2.21 35.29
C GLY A 490 20.77 -2.26 34.05
N PHE A 491 21.10 -1.10 33.46
CA PHE A 491 22.12 -0.96 32.41
C PHE A 491 23.19 0.04 32.90
N PRO A 492 24.35 -0.41 33.42
CA PRO A 492 24.79 -1.80 33.69
C PRO A 492 23.99 -2.50 34.81
N PRO A 493 24.06 -3.85 34.95
CA PRO A 493 24.93 -4.80 34.24
C PRO A 493 24.46 -5.22 32.84
N GLY A 494 23.26 -4.83 32.41
CA GLY A 494 22.83 -4.99 31.02
C GLY A 494 23.67 -4.14 30.07
N VAL A 495 23.84 -4.62 28.83
CA VAL A 495 24.60 -3.95 27.76
C VAL A 495 23.72 -3.64 26.55
N LEU A 496 24.11 -2.61 25.78
CA LEU A 496 23.35 -2.06 24.67
C LEU A 496 24.31 -1.63 23.54
N THR A 497 23.89 -1.77 22.28
CA THR A 497 24.63 -1.23 21.11
C THR A 497 24.21 0.21 20.77
N GLY A 498 22.93 0.56 21.00
CA GLY A 498 22.36 1.88 20.79
C GLY A 498 22.35 2.77 22.05
N THR A 499 21.45 3.74 22.05
CA THR A 499 21.39 4.86 23.00
C THR A 499 20.28 4.69 24.05
N ILE A 500 20.45 5.30 25.22
CA ILE A 500 19.48 5.31 26.32
C ILE A 500 18.77 6.68 26.35
N HIS A 501 17.45 6.68 26.13
CA HIS A 501 16.61 7.87 26.01
C HIS A 501 15.59 7.94 27.17
N GLY A 502 15.96 8.62 28.26
CA GLY A 502 15.12 8.77 29.46
C GLY A 502 14.31 10.07 29.48
N GLY A 503 13.09 10.04 28.95
CA GLY A 503 12.13 11.16 28.97
C GLY A 503 12.46 12.31 28.02
N ASP A 504 13.28 12.06 26.99
CA ASP A 504 13.69 13.08 26.01
C ASP A 504 12.76 13.19 24.79
N ALA A 505 13.10 14.10 23.88
CA ALA A 505 12.32 14.35 22.66
C ALA A 505 12.33 13.18 21.66
N ALA A 506 13.37 12.33 21.65
CA ALA A 506 13.44 11.17 20.77
C ALA A 506 12.53 10.05 21.28
N ALA A 507 12.57 9.74 22.58
CA ALA A 507 11.63 8.81 23.19
C ALA A 507 10.17 9.32 23.13
N ALA A 508 9.95 10.64 23.22
CA ALA A 508 8.62 11.24 23.06
C ALA A 508 8.09 11.11 21.62
N ALA A 509 8.93 11.36 20.60
CA ALA A 509 8.55 11.15 19.19
C ALA A 509 8.27 9.66 18.91
N ALA A 510 9.15 8.77 19.38
CA ALA A 510 8.99 7.33 19.23
C ALA A 510 7.71 6.81 19.89
N GLN A 511 7.27 7.40 21.01
CA GLN A 511 5.97 7.04 21.62
C GLN A 511 4.76 7.53 20.83
N VAL A 512 4.86 8.69 20.16
CA VAL A 512 3.82 9.14 19.22
C VAL A 512 3.71 8.20 18.02
N ASP A 513 4.85 7.79 17.46
CA ASP A 513 4.90 6.88 16.32
C ASP A 513 4.48 5.45 16.71
N LEU A 514 4.84 4.97 17.90
CA LEU A 514 4.35 3.69 18.44
C LEU A 514 2.83 3.68 18.60
N ALA A 515 2.23 4.77 19.08
CA ALA A 515 0.78 4.89 19.20
C ALA A 515 0.10 4.85 17.82
N ALA A 516 0.72 5.43 16.78
CA ALA A 516 0.25 5.31 15.40
C ALA A 516 0.40 3.88 14.86
N ALA A 517 1.57 3.25 15.07
CA ALA A 517 1.86 1.86 14.68
C ALA A 517 0.89 0.84 15.30
N TYR A 518 0.61 0.99 16.61
CA TYR A 518 -0.39 0.19 17.32
C TYR A 518 -1.79 0.38 16.73
N SER A 519 -2.15 1.62 16.40
CA SER A 519 -3.46 1.95 15.83
C SER A 519 -3.65 1.39 14.41
N ASP A 520 -2.62 1.47 13.55
CA ASP A 520 -2.59 0.77 12.26
C ASP A 520 -2.77 -0.74 12.46
N ALA A 521 -1.89 -1.37 13.24
CA ALA A 521 -1.90 -2.81 13.48
C ALA A 521 -3.24 -3.32 14.04
N ALA A 522 -3.91 -2.54 14.89
CA ALA A 522 -5.22 -2.87 15.47
C ALA A 522 -6.41 -2.63 14.51
N ALA A 523 -6.29 -1.67 13.60
CA ALA A 523 -7.32 -1.31 12.61
C ALA A 523 -7.35 -2.24 11.39
N ARG A 524 -6.30 -3.02 11.15
CA ARG A 524 -6.21 -3.92 9.99
C ARG A 524 -7.31 -4.99 9.99
N PRO A 525 -8.01 -5.23 8.86
CA PRO A 525 -9.01 -6.30 8.76
C PRO A 525 -8.41 -7.68 9.05
N SER A 526 -9.13 -8.50 9.82
CA SER A 526 -8.66 -9.84 10.19
C SER A 526 -8.95 -10.86 9.08
N SER A 527 -7.94 -11.60 8.62
CA SER A 527 -8.10 -12.70 7.67
C SER A 527 -8.46 -14.04 8.33
N ALA A 528 -8.13 -14.22 9.61
CA ALA A 528 -8.52 -15.41 10.38
C ALA A 528 -8.75 -15.11 11.87
N VAL A 529 -9.61 -15.89 12.53
CA VAL A 529 -9.87 -15.80 13.98
C VAL A 529 -9.11 -16.91 14.72
N ILE A 530 -8.52 -16.57 15.87
CA ILE A 530 -7.78 -17.50 16.74
C ILE A 530 -8.25 -17.43 18.19
N SER A 531 -7.88 -18.43 19.00
CA SER A 531 -8.21 -18.50 20.42
C SER A 531 -7.32 -19.55 21.11
N GLY A 532 -7.19 -19.44 22.44
CA GLY A 532 -6.53 -20.45 23.28
C GLY A 532 -5.01 -20.53 23.10
N ASP A 533 -4.49 -21.75 23.16
CA ASP A 533 -3.08 -22.05 22.93
C ASP A 533 -2.79 -22.17 21.44
N LEU A 534 -1.68 -21.58 20.99
CA LEU A 534 -1.23 -21.56 19.60
C LEU A 534 -0.14 -22.61 19.32
N ALA A 535 0.23 -23.41 20.33
CA ALA A 535 1.15 -24.53 20.19
C ALA A 535 0.74 -25.52 19.08
N GLY A 536 1.73 -26.01 18.34
CA GLY A 536 1.56 -26.94 17.22
C GLY A 536 0.93 -26.34 15.97
N ARG A 537 0.51 -25.07 15.99
CA ARG A 537 -0.11 -24.41 14.83
C ARG A 537 0.94 -23.93 13.83
N ILE A 538 0.54 -23.88 12.57
CA ILE A 538 1.24 -23.22 11.49
C ILE A 538 0.34 -22.08 10.99
N PHE A 539 0.87 -20.86 10.95
CA PHE A 539 0.21 -19.70 10.33
C PHE A 539 0.94 -19.32 9.05
N THR A 540 0.20 -18.82 8.07
CA THR A 540 0.71 -18.23 6.82
C THR A 540 0.65 -16.70 6.91
N SER A 541 1.07 -15.98 5.88
CA SER A 541 0.96 -14.52 5.85
C SER A 541 -0.51 -14.06 5.99
N GLY A 542 -0.79 -13.13 6.89
CA GLY A 542 -2.14 -12.64 7.15
C GLY A 542 -2.31 -11.90 8.48
N VAL A 543 -3.56 -11.56 8.80
CA VAL A 543 -3.96 -10.86 10.02
C VAL A 543 -4.84 -11.80 10.86
N TYR A 544 -4.40 -12.07 12.09
CA TYR A 544 -4.99 -13.07 12.99
C TYR A 544 -5.55 -12.39 14.24
N ARG A 545 -6.88 -12.33 14.38
CA ARG A 545 -7.52 -11.74 15.56
C ARG A 545 -7.90 -12.79 16.59
N ALA A 546 -7.39 -12.64 17.80
CA ALA A 546 -7.79 -13.45 18.93
C ALA A 546 -9.14 -13.00 19.50
N THR A 547 -9.96 -13.94 19.97
CA THR A 547 -11.23 -13.63 20.67
C THR A 547 -11.03 -13.32 22.16
N ALA A 548 -9.89 -13.69 22.72
CA ALA A 548 -9.56 -13.60 24.15
C ALA A 548 -8.04 -13.55 24.33
N ALA A 549 -7.55 -13.81 25.56
CA ALA A 549 -6.13 -14.04 25.80
C ALA A 549 -5.63 -15.28 25.05
N VAL A 550 -4.37 -15.27 24.62
CA VAL A 550 -3.73 -16.41 23.94
C VAL A 550 -2.42 -16.79 24.60
N THR A 551 -2.04 -18.07 24.42
CA THR A 551 -0.83 -18.66 24.96
C THR A 551 -0.03 -19.33 23.85
N ILE A 552 1.29 -19.46 24.02
CA ILE A 552 2.13 -20.40 23.26
C ILE A 552 2.80 -21.34 24.26
N SER A 553 2.28 -22.56 24.44
CA SER A 553 2.84 -23.51 25.41
C SER A 553 4.12 -24.20 24.94
N SER A 554 4.33 -24.33 23.63
CA SER A 554 5.51 -24.96 23.02
C SER A 554 5.93 -24.24 21.73
N THR A 555 5.78 -24.85 20.55
CA THR A 555 6.20 -24.23 19.27
C THR A 555 4.99 -23.72 18.49
N LEU A 556 5.03 -22.46 18.06
CA LEU A 556 4.22 -21.90 16.97
C LEU A 556 5.10 -21.72 15.74
N THR A 557 4.62 -22.09 14.56
CA THR A 557 5.33 -21.87 13.29
C THR A 557 4.67 -20.77 12.47
N LEU A 558 5.46 -19.81 11.98
CA LEU A 558 5.05 -18.82 11.00
C LEU A 558 5.75 -19.17 9.67
N ASP A 559 4.94 -19.49 8.66
CA ASP A 559 5.35 -20.06 7.38
C ASP A 559 5.16 -19.02 6.26
N GLY A 560 6.28 -18.52 5.72
CA GLY A 560 6.28 -17.57 4.60
C GLY A 560 5.92 -18.21 3.26
N GLN A 561 5.90 -19.55 3.17
CA GLN A 561 5.57 -20.32 1.97
C GLN A 561 6.32 -19.93 0.69
N GLY A 562 7.58 -19.51 0.85
CA GLY A 562 8.48 -19.04 -0.20
C GLY A 562 8.55 -17.51 -0.33
N ASN A 563 7.68 -16.76 0.35
CA ASN A 563 7.61 -15.31 0.26
C ASN A 563 8.46 -14.62 1.35
N PRO A 564 9.61 -13.99 1.01
CA PRO A 564 10.43 -13.22 1.97
C PRO A 564 9.72 -11.96 2.51
N ASN A 565 8.63 -11.55 1.85
CA ASN A 565 7.82 -10.40 2.19
C ASN A 565 6.51 -10.78 2.91
N ALA A 566 6.37 -12.02 3.38
CA ALA A 566 5.25 -12.49 4.19
C ALA A 566 5.08 -11.64 5.47
N ILE A 567 3.91 -10.99 5.60
CA ILE A 567 3.49 -10.20 6.76
C ILE A 567 2.62 -11.06 7.68
N PHE A 568 2.86 -10.98 8.99
CA PHE A 568 2.05 -11.64 10.02
C PHE A 568 1.65 -10.60 11.08
N ILE A 569 0.36 -10.31 11.23
CA ILE A 569 -0.14 -9.41 12.27
C ILE A 569 -1.05 -10.19 13.21
N ILE A 570 -0.67 -10.31 14.48
CA ILE A 570 -1.45 -11.02 15.49
C ILE A 570 -2.07 -9.98 16.44
N GLN A 571 -3.39 -9.84 16.38
CA GLN A 571 -4.20 -8.87 17.11
C GLN A 571 -4.82 -9.56 18.34
N VAL A 572 -4.43 -9.16 19.55
CA VAL A 572 -4.89 -9.79 20.80
C VAL A 572 -5.58 -8.75 21.69
N PRO A 573 -6.90 -8.83 21.93
CA PRO A 573 -7.66 -7.86 22.73
C PRO A 573 -7.50 -8.04 24.25
N ALA A 574 -6.55 -8.89 24.68
CA ALA A 574 -6.31 -9.27 26.07
C ALA A 574 -4.82 -9.62 26.25
N ALA A 575 -4.47 -10.37 27.30
CA ALA A 575 -3.10 -10.75 27.60
C ALA A 575 -2.51 -11.79 26.60
N PHE A 576 -1.18 -11.77 26.48
CA PHE A 576 -0.40 -12.76 25.72
C PHE A 576 0.64 -13.44 26.62
N ASN A 577 0.75 -14.77 26.55
CA ASN A 577 1.70 -15.54 27.35
C ASN A 577 2.50 -16.52 26.49
N ALA A 578 3.83 -16.39 26.44
CA ALA A 578 4.71 -17.45 25.93
C ALA A 578 5.24 -18.26 27.12
N ALA A 579 5.10 -19.59 27.10
CA ALA A 579 5.56 -20.44 28.19
C ALA A 579 7.10 -20.54 28.26
N ALA A 580 7.65 -21.02 29.36
CA ALA A 580 9.09 -21.27 29.48
C ALA A 580 9.55 -22.29 28.42
N GLY A 581 10.64 -21.99 27.70
CA GLY A 581 11.15 -22.83 26.61
C GLY A 581 10.30 -22.85 25.32
N SER A 582 9.20 -22.09 25.25
CA SER A 582 8.37 -21.96 24.04
C SER A 582 9.10 -21.27 22.89
N LYS A 583 8.64 -21.45 21.66
CA LYS A 583 9.32 -21.00 20.44
C LYS A 583 8.35 -20.45 19.40
N ILE A 584 8.70 -19.33 18.79
CA ILE A 584 8.14 -18.87 17.51
C ILE A 584 9.18 -19.21 16.43
N LEU A 585 8.88 -20.22 15.62
CA LEU A 585 9.74 -20.67 14.52
C LEU A 585 9.31 -19.96 13.23
N LEU A 586 10.26 -19.35 12.53
CA LEU A 586 10.03 -18.77 11.20
C LEU A 586 10.55 -19.75 10.14
N VAL A 587 9.73 -20.06 9.13
CA VAL A 587 10.11 -20.97 8.02
C VAL A 587 9.76 -20.38 6.65
N ASN A 588 10.40 -20.93 5.61
CA ASN A 588 10.09 -20.67 4.19
C ASN A 588 9.97 -19.17 3.84
N GLY A 589 10.88 -18.34 4.35
CA GLY A 589 10.93 -16.91 4.06
C GLY A 589 10.21 -15.98 5.05
N ALA A 590 9.51 -16.49 6.09
CA ALA A 590 9.00 -15.62 7.15
C ALA A 590 10.14 -14.83 7.84
N GLN A 591 9.97 -13.52 8.02
CA GLN A 591 11.01 -12.61 8.55
C GLN A 591 10.58 -11.96 9.87
N PRO A 592 11.45 -11.83 10.89
CA PRO A 592 11.09 -11.26 12.19
C PRO A 592 10.76 -9.76 12.10
N SER A 593 11.33 -9.04 11.13
CA SER A 593 10.99 -7.64 10.82
C SER A 593 9.58 -7.48 10.21
N ARG A 594 8.90 -8.58 9.86
CA ARG A 594 7.56 -8.63 9.25
C ARG A 594 6.51 -9.35 10.10
N VAL A 595 6.84 -9.65 11.36
CA VAL A 595 5.93 -10.25 12.35
C VAL A 595 5.60 -9.18 13.41
N TYR A 596 4.30 -8.95 13.63
CA TYR A 596 3.78 -7.89 14.49
C TYR A 596 2.77 -8.45 15.49
N TRP A 597 2.99 -8.20 16.78
CA TRP A 597 2.16 -8.66 17.89
C TRP A 597 1.48 -7.46 18.54
N GLN A 598 0.26 -7.14 18.10
CA GLN A 598 -0.55 -6.06 18.65
C GLN A 598 -1.35 -6.59 19.85
N ILE A 599 -0.93 -6.23 21.07
CA ILE A 599 -1.47 -6.80 22.32
C ILE A 599 -2.07 -5.70 23.20
N ALA A 600 -3.36 -5.80 23.50
CA ALA A 600 -4.06 -4.85 24.36
C ALA A 600 -3.79 -5.08 25.86
N GLY A 601 -3.61 -6.34 26.28
CA GLY A 601 -3.30 -6.72 27.65
C GLY A 601 -1.80 -6.87 27.94
N ALA A 602 -1.48 -7.36 29.13
CA ALA A 602 -0.10 -7.60 29.53
C ALA A 602 0.55 -8.72 28.70
N VAL A 603 1.87 -8.60 28.49
CA VAL A 603 2.70 -9.56 27.76
C VAL A 603 3.68 -10.23 28.72
N SER A 604 3.68 -11.57 28.74
CA SER A 604 4.62 -12.36 29.54
C SER A 604 5.37 -13.35 28.66
N LEU A 605 6.71 -13.31 28.66
CA LEU A 605 7.58 -14.28 28.00
C LEU A 605 8.30 -15.11 29.06
N GLY A 606 8.01 -16.41 29.12
CA GLY A 606 8.61 -17.33 30.08
C GLY A 606 10.11 -17.54 29.86
N ALA A 607 10.81 -17.99 30.90
CA ALA A 607 12.25 -18.19 30.86
C ALA A 607 12.70 -19.13 29.71
N ALA A 608 13.83 -18.81 29.08
CA ALA A 608 14.40 -19.52 27.92
C ALA A 608 13.45 -19.67 26.70
N ALA A 609 12.38 -18.85 26.60
CA ALA A 609 11.58 -18.79 25.38
C ALA A 609 12.37 -18.16 24.22
N SER A 610 12.02 -18.53 22.99
CA SER A 610 12.57 -17.97 21.75
C SER A 610 11.47 -17.22 21.00
N PHE A 611 11.47 -15.89 21.09
CA PHE A 611 10.44 -15.02 20.55
C PHE A 611 10.90 -14.31 19.27
N SER A 612 10.01 -14.21 18.27
CA SER A 612 10.26 -13.49 17.01
C SER A 612 9.13 -12.53 16.69
N GLY A 613 9.47 -11.32 16.26
CA GLY A 613 8.54 -10.26 15.88
C GLY A 613 8.56 -9.04 16.81
N THR A 614 8.00 -7.93 16.34
CA THR A 614 7.83 -6.72 17.17
C THR A 614 6.55 -6.80 17.99
N ILE A 615 6.65 -6.52 19.29
CA ILE A 615 5.52 -6.38 20.21
C ILE A 615 5.08 -4.91 20.23
N LEU A 616 3.79 -4.67 20.05
CA LEU A 616 3.11 -3.39 20.20
C LEU A 616 2.09 -3.54 21.34
N GLY A 617 2.47 -3.19 22.56
CA GLY A 617 1.68 -3.37 23.78
C GLY A 617 0.92 -2.13 24.24
N MET A 618 -0.24 -2.32 24.88
CA MET A 618 -0.97 -1.30 25.66
C MET A 618 -0.99 -1.60 27.17
N ALA A 619 -0.09 -2.46 27.64
CA ALA A 619 0.14 -2.80 29.03
C ALA A 619 1.62 -3.17 29.26
N ALA A 620 1.97 -3.61 30.49
CA ALA A 620 3.34 -4.01 30.81
C ALA A 620 3.81 -5.24 30.02
N ILE A 621 5.11 -5.25 29.69
CA ILE A 621 5.82 -6.35 29.04
C ILE A 621 6.83 -6.94 30.04
N SER A 622 6.81 -8.26 30.21
CA SER A 622 7.73 -8.99 31.10
C SER A 622 8.51 -10.03 30.31
N ILE A 623 9.83 -9.87 30.25
CA ILE A 623 10.75 -10.73 29.50
C ILE A 623 11.54 -11.61 30.48
N GLY A 624 11.23 -12.91 30.52
CA GLY A 624 11.81 -13.86 31.46
C GLY A 624 13.30 -14.12 31.29
N ASN A 625 13.87 -14.83 32.28
CA ASN A 625 15.28 -15.21 32.34
C ASN A 625 15.77 -15.90 31.04
N ASP A 626 16.86 -15.43 30.45
CA ASP A 626 17.50 -16.03 29.25
C ASP A 626 16.56 -16.16 28.03
N VAL A 627 15.53 -15.31 27.90
CA VAL A 627 14.74 -15.23 26.67
C VAL A 627 15.63 -14.79 25.50
N SER A 628 15.57 -15.55 24.41
CA SER A 628 16.14 -15.20 23.11
C SER A 628 15.09 -14.42 22.31
N PHE A 629 15.42 -13.21 21.89
CA PHE A 629 14.47 -12.24 21.36
C PHE A 629 14.95 -11.72 19.98
N ILE A 630 14.10 -11.81 18.97
CA ILE A 630 14.41 -11.33 17.61
C ILE A 630 13.30 -10.39 17.17
N GLY A 631 13.38 -9.12 17.58
CA GLY A 631 12.28 -8.17 17.47
C GLY A 631 12.48 -6.90 18.29
N ARG A 632 11.38 -6.25 18.66
CA ARG A 632 11.33 -5.07 19.54
C ARG A 632 10.26 -5.24 20.62
N ALA A 633 10.49 -4.73 21.82
CA ALA A 633 9.57 -4.76 22.95
C ALA A 633 9.02 -3.35 23.25
N LEU A 634 7.95 -2.97 22.55
CA LEU A 634 7.41 -1.61 22.56
C LEU A 634 6.05 -1.58 23.29
N THR A 635 5.87 -0.68 24.26
CA THR A 635 4.57 -0.45 24.93
C THR A 635 4.23 1.03 25.08
N ALA A 636 3.01 1.36 24.68
CA ALA A 636 2.43 2.71 24.73
C ALA A 636 1.64 2.99 26.02
N ASN A 637 1.52 2.01 26.94
CA ASN A 637 0.87 2.18 28.23
C ASN A 637 1.35 1.14 29.28
N GLY A 638 2.66 1.09 29.54
CA GLY A 638 3.21 0.10 30.47
C GLY A 638 4.71 0.23 30.73
N ALA A 639 5.20 -0.63 31.62
CA ALA A 639 6.63 -0.82 31.90
C ALA A 639 7.19 -1.98 31.08
N VAL A 640 8.51 -2.01 30.84
CA VAL A 640 9.20 -3.20 30.32
C VAL A 640 10.18 -3.72 31.38
N THR A 641 10.01 -4.97 31.78
CA THR A 641 10.90 -5.65 32.73
C THR A 641 11.61 -6.81 32.06
N MET A 642 12.88 -7.04 32.39
CA MET A 642 13.65 -8.15 31.82
C MET A 642 14.70 -8.75 32.78
N ASN A 643 15.07 -10.00 32.54
CA ASN A 643 16.17 -10.69 33.24
C ASN A 643 17.03 -11.48 32.25
N MET A 644 18.34 -11.23 32.20
CA MET A 644 19.33 -11.95 31.36
C MET A 644 18.91 -12.17 29.89
N ALA A 645 18.06 -11.31 29.33
CA ALA A 645 17.46 -11.47 28.02
C ALA A 645 18.42 -11.01 26.91
N LYS A 646 18.39 -11.70 25.78
CA LYS A 646 19.32 -11.48 24.66
C LYS A 646 18.54 -11.15 23.40
N SER A 647 18.64 -9.91 22.96
CA SER A 647 18.11 -9.48 21.66
C SER A 647 19.20 -9.50 20.60
N THR A 648 18.84 -9.99 19.42
CA THR A 648 19.51 -9.63 18.16
C THR A 648 18.52 -8.79 17.36
N SER A 649 18.91 -7.60 16.92
CA SER A 649 18.00 -6.72 16.20
C SER A 649 17.43 -7.45 14.96
N PRO A 650 16.12 -7.34 14.68
CA PRO A 650 15.56 -7.85 13.43
C PRO A 650 16.23 -7.08 12.28
N ALA A 651 17.06 -7.78 11.51
CA ALA A 651 17.90 -7.21 10.46
C ALA A 651 17.11 -6.23 9.56
N PRO A 652 17.77 -5.16 9.04
CA PRO A 652 17.11 -4.16 8.20
C PRO A 652 16.33 -4.83 7.06
N PRO A 653 15.20 -4.24 6.61
CA PRO A 653 14.26 -4.88 5.70
C PRO A 653 14.93 -5.54 4.50
N VAL A 654 14.58 -6.80 4.27
CA VAL A 654 15.20 -7.66 3.24
C VAL A 654 15.15 -6.97 1.88
N GLY A 655 16.33 -6.77 1.29
CA GLY A 655 16.53 -6.24 -0.05
C GLY A 655 17.32 -7.20 -0.92
N ASP A 656 17.61 -6.78 -2.15
CA ASP A 656 18.27 -7.64 -3.14
C ASP A 656 19.77 -7.85 -2.86
N LEU A 657 20.27 -9.00 -3.29
CA LEU A 657 21.70 -9.18 -3.54
C LEU A 657 22.08 -8.34 -4.75
N SER A 658 22.97 -7.37 -4.55
CA SER A 658 23.29 -6.37 -5.57
C SER A 658 24.78 -6.05 -5.61
N ALA A 659 25.27 -5.68 -6.80
CA ALA A 659 26.62 -5.20 -7.00
C ALA A 659 26.61 -3.92 -7.84
N THR A 660 27.31 -2.89 -7.38
CA THR A 660 27.59 -1.66 -8.13
C THR A 660 29.04 -1.70 -8.58
N THR A 661 29.24 -2.07 -9.84
CA THR A 661 30.55 -2.25 -10.48
C THR A 661 30.83 -1.15 -11.50
N ALA A 662 32.10 -0.82 -11.70
CA ALA A 662 32.55 0.13 -12.72
C ALA A 662 33.75 -0.43 -13.50
N GLY A 663 33.98 0.07 -14.71
CA GLY A 663 35.22 -0.19 -15.46
C GLY A 663 36.40 0.64 -14.93
N ALA A 664 37.47 0.73 -15.71
CA ALA A 664 38.56 1.68 -15.50
C ALA A 664 39.10 2.17 -16.86
N THR A 665 39.45 3.45 -16.94
CA THR A 665 40.28 3.95 -18.05
C THR A 665 41.71 3.48 -17.82
N LEU A 666 42.27 2.73 -18.78
CA LEU A 666 43.66 2.26 -18.70
C LEU A 666 44.64 3.36 -19.13
N SER A 667 45.85 3.29 -18.60
CA SER A 667 46.95 4.21 -18.93
C SER A 667 47.35 4.13 -20.40
N ALA A 668 47.74 5.28 -20.97
CA ALA A 668 48.37 5.32 -22.28
C ALA A 668 49.77 4.71 -22.21
N VAL A 669 50.16 3.91 -23.22
CA VAL A 669 51.46 3.21 -23.23
C VAL A 669 52.13 3.35 -24.59
N THR A 670 53.43 3.65 -24.58
CA THR A 670 54.24 3.72 -25.79
C THR A 670 54.56 2.31 -26.28
N LEU A 671 54.03 1.92 -27.44
CA LEU A 671 54.43 0.66 -28.07
C LEU A 671 55.89 0.74 -28.52
N LEU A 672 56.74 -0.14 -27.98
CA LEU A 672 58.15 -0.28 -28.38
C LEU A 672 58.29 -1.30 -29.53
N GLY A 673 57.51 -2.39 -29.49
CA GLY A 673 57.38 -3.38 -30.56
C GLY A 673 58.27 -4.60 -30.38
N ASP A 674 59.38 -4.47 -29.68
CA ASP A 674 60.30 -5.53 -29.28
C ASP A 674 59.84 -6.27 -28.01
N GLN A 675 59.21 -5.58 -27.07
CA GLN A 675 58.73 -6.10 -25.78
C GLN A 675 57.23 -5.85 -25.55
N PRO A 676 56.51 -6.75 -24.85
CA PRO A 676 55.12 -6.54 -24.47
C PRO A 676 54.98 -5.32 -23.54
N GLN A 677 53.84 -4.66 -23.62
CA GLN A 677 53.50 -3.44 -22.87
C GLN A 677 52.23 -3.68 -22.05
N PHE A 678 52.05 -2.94 -20.95
CA PHE A 678 50.91 -3.13 -20.04
C PHE A 678 50.17 -1.81 -19.78
N ALA A 679 48.93 -1.72 -20.25
CA ALA A 679 48.05 -0.59 -19.97
C ALA A 679 47.25 -0.88 -18.69
N THR A 680 47.38 -0.04 -17.66
CA THR A 680 46.87 -0.30 -16.30
C THR A 680 45.90 0.78 -15.84
N GLY A 681 44.88 0.39 -15.07
CA GLY A 681 43.88 1.33 -14.55
C GLY A 681 43.30 0.87 -13.21
N VAL A 682 42.73 1.83 -12.47
CA VAL A 682 42.07 1.61 -11.18
C VAL A 682 40.61 2.03 -11.33
N SER A 683 39.69 1.22 -10.82
CA SER A 683 38.25 1.55 -10.86
C SER A 683 37.87 2.58 -9.79
N SER A 684 36.65 3.12 -9.87
CA SER A 684 36.02 3.68 -8.67
C SER A 684 35.72 2.55 -7.66
N ARG A 685 35.53 2.90 -6.38
CA ARG A 685 35.19 1.90 -5.35
C ARG A 685 33.84 1.25 -5.68
N TRP A 686 33.83 -0.08 -5.76
CA TRP A 686 32.62 -0.88 -5.95
C TRP A 686 31.94 -1.13 -4.59
N SER A 687 30.66 -1.47 -4.63
CA SER A 687 29.93 -2.01 -3.49
C SER A 687 29.22 -3.31 -3.86
N ILE A 688 29.29 -4.31 -2.99
CA ILE A 688 28.49 -5.54 -3.05
C ILE A 688 27.63 -5.57 -1.78
N SER A 689 26.33 -5.75 -1.92
CA SER A 689 25.38 -5.71 -0.81
C SER A 689 24.56 -6.98 -0.79
N ASP A 690 24.74 -7.84 0.22
CA ASP A 690 23.81 -8.94 0.50
C ASP A 690 22.79 -8.49 1.53
N ALA A 691 21.72 -7.86 1.03
CA ALA A 691 20.57 -7.46 1.83
C ALA A 691 19.52 -8.58 1.96
N ARG A 692 19.78 -9.81 1.48
CA ARG A 692 18.80 -10.93 1.49
C ARG A 692 18.48 -11.44 2.90
N GLY A 693 19.21 -10.99 3.93
CA GLY A 693 19.02 -11.33 5.35
C GLY A 693 19.39 -12.77 5.75
N SER A 694 19.34 -13.71 4.80
CA SER A 694 19.66 -15.13 4.98
C SER A 694 21.15 -15.41 5.15
N GLY A 695 22.03 -14.57 4.59
CA GLY A 695 23.47 -14.88 4.51
C GLY A 695 23.73 -16.14 3.68
N GLY A 696 22.93 -16.38 2.63
CA GLY A 696 23.22 -17.45 1.69
C GLY A 696 24.55 -17.20 0.98
N ALA A 697 25.24 -18.27 0.55
CA ALA A 697 26.40 -18.10 -0.32
C ALA A 697 26.01 -17.28 -1.57
N TRP A 698 26.92 -16.42 -2.01
CA TRP A 698 26.77 -15.61 -3.22
C TRP A 698 28.09 -15.58 -3.98
N ASN A 699 28.01 -15.29 -5.27
CA ASN A 699 29.18 -15.03 -6.09
C ASN A 699 28.93 -13.89 -7.09
N LEU A 700 29.95 -13.06 -7.28
CA LEU A 700 30.05 -12.09 -8.37
C LEU A 700 30.94 -12.71 -9.45
N SER A 701 30.35 -12.99 -10.61
CA SER A 701 31.04 -13.48 -11.79
C SER A 701 31.25 -12.36 -12.81
N VAL A 702 32.27 -12.51 -13.66
CA VAL A 702 32.64 -11.58 -14.74
C VAL A 702 32.89 -12.34 -16.04
N SER A 703 32.49 -11.75 -17.17
CA SER A 703 32.98 -12.10 -18.50
C SER A 703 33.33 -10.84 -19.28
N ALA A 704 34.21 -10.96 -20.27
CA ALA A 704 34.71 -9.84 -21.07
C ALA A 704 34.53 -10.10 -22.57
N THR A 705 34.16 -9.06 -23.33
CA THR A 705 34.29 -9.13 -24.79
C THR A 705 35.76 -9.09 -25.20
N VAL A 706 36.08 -9.66 -26.36
CA VAL A 706 37.37 -9.46 -27.02
C VAL A 706 37.68 -7.95 -27.11
N PRO A 707 38.84 -7.46 -26.64
CA PRO A 707 39.21 -6.05 -26.81
C PRO A 707 39.42 -5.70 -28.28
N ILE A 708 38.69 -4.69 -28.79
CA ILE A 708 38.72 -4.26 -30.20
C ILE A 708 39.05 -2.77 -30.29
N SER A 709 39.97 -2.37 -31.17
CA SER A 709 40.16 -0.96 -31.53
C SER A 709 39.33 -0.57 -32.75
N ALA A 710 38.90 0.69 -32.81
CA ALA A 710 38.33 1.25 -34.04
C ALA A 710 39.32 1.15 -35.23
N ALA A 711 38.76 1.13 -36.44
CA ALA A 711 39.50 1.16 -37.70
C ALA A 711 40.38 2.41 -37.84
N GLY A 712 41.57 2.27 -38.40
CA GLY A 712 42.48 3.37 -38.68
C GLY A 712 42.08 4.18 -39.93
N THR A 713 42.73 5.32 -40.12
CA THR A 713 42.55 6.19 -41.30
C THR A 713 43.15 5.64 -42.60
N ILE A 714 44.10 4.71 -42.48
CA ILE A 714 44.87 4.14 -43.61
C ILE A 714 44.71 2.61 -43.68
N GLU A 715 44.70 1.91 -42.55
CA GLU A 715 44.17 0.55 -42.48
C GLU A 715 42.76 0.55 -41.88
N SER A 716 41.76 0.27 -42.71
CA SER A 716 40.33 0.26 -42.37
C SER A 716 39.89 -0.93 -41.52
N GLU A 717 40.77 -1.89 -41.24
CA GLU A 717 40.45 -3.07 -40.45
C GLU A 717 40.63 -2.81 -38.95
N ALA A 718 39.61 -3.16 -38.17
CA ALA A 718 39.68 -3.14 -36.71
C ALA A 718 40.75 -4.12 -36.21
N ARG A 719 41.45 -3.76 -35.13
CA ARG A 719 42.43 -4.66 -34.48
C ARG A 719 41.83 -5.29 -33.24
N VAL A 720 42.16 -6.55 -32.98
CA VAL A 720 41.71 -7.31 -31.81
C VAL A 720 42.90 -7.80 -31.00
N LEU A 721 42.76 -7.83 -29.68
CA LEU A 721 43.66 -8.55 -28.77
C LEU A 721 42.95 -9.79 -28.21
N PRO A 722 43.66 -10.87 -27.85
CA PRO A 722 43.06 -11.96 -27.10
C PRO A 722 42.46 -11.45 -25.79
N VAL A 723 41.28 -11.92 -25.41
CA VAL A 723 40.64 -11.51 -24.14
C VAL A 723 41.50 -11.91 -22.93
N GLN A 724 42.28 -12.98 -23.06
CA GLN A 724 43.25 -13.46 -22.07
C GLN A 724 44.47 -12.53 -21.87
N ASN A 725 44.57 -11.45 -22.65
CA ASN A 725 45.54 -10.39 -22.38
C ASN A 725 45.06 -9.41 -21.30
N LEU A 726 43.76 -9.42 -20.96
CA LEU A 726 43.18 -8.55 -19.94
C LEU A 726 43.06 -9.32 -18.62
N SER A 727 43.53 -8.70 -17.53
CA SER A 727 43.35 -9.20 -16.17
C SER A 727 42.69 -8.18 -15.25
N ILE A 728 42.08 -8.70 -14.18
CA ILE A 728 41.48 -7.95 -13.09
C ILE A 728 42.01 -8.47 -11.75
N VAL A 729 42.33 -7.55 -10.85
CA VAL A 729 42.78 -7.78 -9.47
C VAL A 729 41.76 -7.10 -8.55
N PRO A 730 40.92 -7.82 -7.78
CA PRO A 730 39.82 -7.23 -7.01
C PRO A 730 40.21 -6.21 -5.94
N GLY A 731 41.41 -6.34 -5.37
CA GLY A 731 41.87 -5.52 -4.24
C GLY A 731 41.38 -6.02 -2.88
N ILE A 732 41.59 -5.20 -1.84
CA ILE A 732 41.16 -5.50 -0.47
C ILE A 732 39.63 -5.34 -0.34
N ILE A 733 39.00 -6.20 0.45
CA ILE A 733 37.56 -6.11 0.78
C ILE A 733 37.39 -5.52 2.18
N ASP A 734 36.75 -4.36 2.25
CA ASP A 734 36.25 -3.74 3.48
C ASP A 734 34.77 -4.09 3.69
N SER A 735 34.25 -3.92 4.92
CA SER A 735 32.82 -4.01 5.22
C SER A 735 32.29 -2.74 5.89
N LEU A 736 31.01 -2.44 5.71
CA LEU A 736 30.31 -1.39 6.47
C LEU A 736 30.13 -1.85 7.94
N PRO A 737 30.23 -0.97 8.96
CA PRO A 737 30.17 -1.38 10.38
C PRO A 737 28.91 -2.14 10.82
N SER A 738 27.83 -2.10 10.04
CA SER A 738 26.57 -2.83 10.26
C SER A 738 26.46 -4.16 9.49
N SER A 739 27.58 -4.67 8.97
CA SER A 739 27.65 -5.91 8.17
C SER A 739 28.36 -7.02 8.95
N ASP A 740 28.15 -8.28 8.55
CA ASP A 740 29.00 -9.37 9.01
C ASP A 740 30.45 -9.14 8.55
N ALA A 741 31.43 -9.63 9.32
CA ALA A 741 32.83 -9.52 8.96
C ALA A 741 33.13 -10.15 7.58
N PRO A 742 34.09 -9.61 6.79
CA PRO A 742 34.43 -10.14 5.47
C PRO A 742 35.19 -11.49 5.50
N SER A 743 35.34 -12.09 6.68
CA SER A 743 35.82 -13.47 6.84
C SER A 743 34.91 -14.46 6.12
N GLY A 744 35.46 -15.26 5.21
CA GLY A 744 34.70 -16.22 4.40
C GLY A 744 34.35 -15.71 3.00
N ILE A 745 34.62 -14.44 2.70
CA ILE A 745 34.62 -13.89 1.34
C ILE A 745 35.98 -14.17 0.69
N THR A 746 35.97 -14.78 -0.49
CA THR A 746 37.17 -14.97 -1.33
C THR A 746 37.07 -14.06 -2.55
N ALA A 747 38.22 -13.51 -2.96
CA ALA A 747 38.37 -12.77 -4.20
C ALA A 747 39.63 -13.27 -4.92
N THR A 748 39.54 -13.44 -6.23
CA THR A 748 40.58 -14.09 -7.04
C THR A 748 41.03 -13.17 -8.16
N ASP A 749 42.34 -13.06 -8.36
CA ASP A 749 42.91 -12.38 -9.53
C ASP A 749 42.63 -13.23 -10.79
N LEU A 750 41.99 -12.63 -11.79
CA LEU A 750 41.56 -13.34 -13.00
C LEU A 750 42.25 -12.80 -14.25
N THR A 751 42.81 -13.70 -15.05
CA THR A 751 42.90 -13.54 -16.50
C THR A 751 41.51 -13.74 -17.09
N LEU A 752 41.01 -12.75 -17.84
CA LEU A 752 39.62 -12.74 -18.30
C LEU A 752 39.38 -13.56 -19.57
N SER A 753 38.13 -13.96 -19.76
CA SER A 753 37.65 -14.72 -20.90
C SER A 753 36.25 -14.28 -21.34
N THR A 754 35.78 -14.79 -22.47
CA THR A 754 34.41 -14.60 -22.97
C THR A 754 33.38 -15.44 -22.21
N ALA A 755 33.80 -16.38 -21.35
CA ALA A 755 32.92 -17.17 -20.48
C ALA A 755 32.85 -16.54 -19.06
N PRO A 756 31.74 -16.69 -18.33
CA PRO A 756 31.66 -16.24 -16.94
C PRO A 756 32.68 -16.95 -16.04
N GLN A 757 33.42 -16.17 -15.26
CA GLN A 757 34.38 -16.62 -14.26
C GLN A 757 34.06 -15.98 -12.92
N THR A 758 34.08 -16.75 -11.83
CA THR A 758 33.84 -16.23 -10.47
C THR A 758 35.00 -15.35 -10.00
N LEU A 759 34.72 -14.07 -9.74
CA LEU A 759 35.68 -13.05 -9.31
C LEU A 759 35.71 -12.91 -7.79
N VAL A 760 34.53 -12.86 -7.16
CA VAL A 760 34.32 -12.80 -5.71
C VAL A 760 33.27 -13.82 -5.33
N ALA A 761 33.43 -14.53 -4.22
CA ALA A 761 32.46 -15.51 -3.72
C ALA A 761 32.44 -15.57 -2.19
N THR A 762 31.37 -16.13 -1.61
CA THR A 762 31.23 -16.35 -0.17
C THR A 762 30.96 -17.80 0.17
N SER A 763 31.41 -18.19 1.36
CA SER A 763 31.34 -19.57 1.87
C SER A 763 30.48 -19.72 3.14
N GLY A 764 29.89 -18.62 3.63
CA GLY A 764 29.07 -18.57 4.83
C GLY A 764 28.23 -17.28 4.90
N PRO A 765 27.60 -17.00 6.05
CA PRO A 765 26.78 -15.80 6.23
C PRO A 765 27.64 -14.53 6.26
N ASN A 766 27.70 -13.88 5.10
CA ASN A 766 28.32 -12.57 4.88
C ASN A 766 27.22 -11.58 4.43
N ARG A 767 26.39 -11.11 5.38
CA ARG A 767 25.27 -10.17 5.16
C ARG A 767 25.73 -8.72 5.29
N GLY A 768 25.07 -7.81 4.58
CA GLY A 768 25.38 -6.38 4.59
C GLY A 768 26.23 -5.93 3.41
N THR A 769 26.93 -4.80 3.56
CA THR A 769 27.62 -4.11 2.45
C THR A 769 29.14 -4.23 2.56
N TYR A 770 29.75 -4.74 1.49
CA TYR A 770 31.18 -4.89 1.28
C TYR A 770 31.66 -3.94 0.19
N PHE A 771 32.91 -3.48 0.30
CA PHE A 771 33.51 -2.56 -0.66
C PHE A 771 34.88 -3.05 -1.11
N LEU A 772 35.21 -2.82 -2.38
CA LEU A 772 36.49 -3.16 -2.99
C LEU A 772 36.84 -2.15 -4.09
N THR A 773 38.11 -2.08 -4.48
CA THR A 773 38.58 -1.15 -5.53
C THR A 773 39.45 -1.91 -6.53
N PRO A 774 38.86 -2.53 -7.58
CA PRO A 774 39.63 -3.36 -8.49
C PRO A 774 40.59 -2.57 -9.36
N THR A 775 41.68 -3.24 -9.75
CA THR A 775 42.62 -2.75 -10.76
C THR A 775 42.63 -3.67 -11.97
N PHE A 776 42.96 -3.11 -13.13
CA PHE A 776 42.92 -3.77 -14.43
C PHE A 776 44.27 -3.63 -15.13
N SER A 777 44.65 -4.65 -15.91
CA SER A 777 45.86 -4.62 -16.74
C SER A 777 45.60 -5.28 -18.10
N LEU A 778 45.88 -4.58 -19.19
CA LEU A 778 45.80 -5.10 -20.56
C LEU A 778 47.21 -5.25 -21.13
N MET A 779 47.63 -6.49 -21.38
CA MET A 779 48.87 -6.81 -22.07
C MET A 779 48.73 -6.55 -23.58
N ILE A 780 49.58 -5.69 -24.12
CA ILE A 780 49.73 -5.46 -25.56
C ILE A 780 50.99 -6.21 -26.01
N PRO A 781 50.91 -7.24 -26.88
CA PRO A 781 52.06 -8.05 -27.26
C PRO A 781 53.16 -7.27 -27.98
N ALA A 782 54.39 -7.80 -27.94
CA ALA A 782 55.42 -7.43 -28.89
C ALA A 782 54.92 -7.62 -30.33
N ASN A 783 55.33 -6.75 -31.25
CA ASN A 783 54.86 -6.67 -32.63
C ASN A 783 53.34 -6.47 -32.83
N ALA A 784 52.58 -6.01 -31.83
CA ALA A 784 51.22 -5.52 -32.05
C ALA A 784 51.22 -4.37 -33.09
N TYR A 785 50.64 -4.63 -34.26
CA TYR A 785 50.83 -3.80 -35.46
C TYR A 785 50.33 -2.36 -35.27
N ARG A 786 51.22 -1.39 -35.51
CA ARG A 786 51.05 0.04 -35.20
C ARG A 786 50.04 0.82 -36.07
N SER A 787 49.26 0.18 -36.94
CA SER A 787 48.56 0.87 -38.04
C SER A 787 47.19 1.48 -37.74
N ASN A 788 46.65 1.31 -36.53
CA ASN A 788 45.32 1.82 -36.14
C ASN A 788 45.32 3.29 -35.67
N TYR A 789 46.03 4.18 -36.37
CA TYR A 789 46.07 5.61 -36.08
C TYR A 789 44.72 6.31 -36.30
N SER A 790 44.37 7.25 -35.42
CA SER A 790 43.14 8.07 -35.52
C SER A 790 43.29 9.27 -36.47
N GLY A 791 44.43 9.42 -37.13
CA GLY A 791 44.81 10.54 -38.00
C GLY A 791 45.87 10.08 -39.01
N ALA A 792 46.58 11.01 -39.66
CA ALA A 792 47.70 10.64 -40.54
C ALA A 792 48.85 10.00 -39.74
N ILE A 793 49.70 9.21 -40.41
CA ILE A 793 50.92 8.64 -39.80
C ILE A 793 51.86 9.78 -39.37
N ASP A 794 52.73 9.47 -38.39
CA ASP A 794 53.60 10.39 -37.65
C ASP A 794 52.87 11.33 -36.68
N HIS A 795 52.94 10.98 -35.38
CA HIS A 795 52.43 11.71 -34.21
C HIS A 795 50.92 11.66 -33.91
N SER A 796 50.09 11.04 -34.76
CA SER A 796 48.69 10.73 -34.36
C SER A 796 48.64 9.70 -33.21
N PRO A 797 47.65 9.77 -32.31
CA PRO A 797 47.40 8.70 -31.35
C PRO A 797 46.84 7.45 -32.05
N LEU A 798 47.00 6.30 -31.40
CA LEU A 798 46.36 5.04 -31.78
C LEU A 798 44.93 5.01 -31.25
N ASN A 799 44.01 4.39 -31.99
CA ASN A 799 42.65 4.14 -31.51
C ASN A 799 42.69 3.23 -30.27
N PRO A 800 41.95 3.56 -29.19
CA PRO A 800 41.94 2.75 -27.98
C PRO A 800 41.29 1.39 -28.24
N TYR A 801 41.78 0.35 -27.56
CA TYR A 801 41.07 -0.93 -27.45
C TYR A 801 39.93 -0.80 -26.45
N VAL A 802 38.72 -1.14 -26.88
CA VAL A 802 37.50 -1.11 -26.08
C VAL A 802 37.04 -2.55 -25.82
N THR A 803 36.57 -2.81 -24.61
CA THR A 803 35.95 -4.07 -24.18
C THR A 803 34.76 -3.75 -23.26
N VAL A 804 33.76 -4.61 -23.27
CA VAL A 804 32.64 -4.58 -22.33
C VAL A 804 32.83 -5.70 -21.32
N LEU A 805 32.77 -5.34 -20.03
CA LEU A 805 32.75 -6.29 -18.93
C LEU A 805 31.30 -6.48 -18.47
N THR A 806 30.84 -7.72 -18.46
CA THR A 806 29.53 -8.10 -17.93
C THR A 806 29.75 -8.73 -16.56
N PHE A 807 29.14 -8.13 -15.54
CA PHE A 807 29.13 -8.66 -14.18
C PHE A 807 27.77 -9.28 -13.86
N THR A 808 27.76 -10.44 -13.20
CA THR A 808 26.52 -11.12 -12.78
C THR A 808 26.68 -11.62 -11.36
N ILE A 809 25.76 -11.23 -10.48
CA ILE A 809 25.75 -11.63 -9.08
C ILE A 809 24.59 -12.58 -8.78
N SER A 810 24.85 -13.62 -7.98
CA SER A 810 23.88 -14.68 -7.60
C SER A 810 24.27 -15.34 -6.28
#